data_AF-A0A6J1HBN7-F1
#
_entry.id   AF-A0A6J1HBN7-F1
#
_cell.length_a   1.000
_cell.length_b   1.000
_cell.length_c   1.000
_cell.angle_alpha   90.00
_cell.angle_beta   90.00
_cell.angle_gamma   90.00
#
_symmetry.space_group_name_H-M   'P 1'
#
loop_
_entity.id
_entity.type
_entity.pdbx_description
1 polymer ?
#
loop_
_entity_poly.entity_id
_entity_poly.type
_entity_poly.pdbx_seq_one_letter_code
_entity_poly.pdbx_strand_id
1 'polypeptide(L)'
;MMSVQQGEVSRAVFGSDRGSESFAVKTESPSLSLVTFENPDSHEVDEETYLALAHQKYKNGDYKRALEHCTKVYERNSLRTDNLLLMGAIYYQLNDFDMCISKNEEAVRIEPRFAECYGNMANAWKEKGNIDLAIRYYLLAIELRPSFCDAWSNLASSYMRKGRLAEAAQCCRQALALNPLLVDAHSNLGNLMKAQGLVQEAYSCYLEALRIQPTFAIAWSNLAGLFMESGDYNRALQYYKEAVKLKPQFPDAYLNLGNVYKALGMPQEAIVCYQRSIQIRPNYAIAYGNLACTYYEQSQLDLAILHYKQAITCDPRFLEAYNNLGNALKEFGRVDEAIQCYNQCLALQPSHPQALTNLGNIYMEWNMVPAAASYYKATLRVTTGLSAPFNNLAIIYKQQGNYADAISCYNEVLRIDPLAADGLVNRGNTYKEIGRVSEAIQDYIRAVNIRPTMAEAHANLASAYKDSGHVEAAIKSYKQALVLRPEFPEATCNLLHTLQCVCNWEDRDQMFAEVEGIIKRQINMSVLPSVQPFHAIAYPIDPLLALEISRSYASHCLKIASRFSIPSFNHPSPVPVKQNGGFERIRVGYLSSDFGNHPLSHLMGSVFGMHNREHVEVFCYALSSNDNSEWRQHIQFEAEHFVDVSAMTSDVIAKMINEDKIQILINLNGYTKGARNEIFAMQPAPIQVSYMGFPGTTGATYIDYLVTDEFVSPLRYAHIYSEKIVHLPHCYFVNDYKQKNLDVLDPNFQHKRSDYGLPEGKFIFACFNQLYKMDPEIFNTWCNILKRVPNSVLWLLRFPAAGEMRLRAYAVAQGVQPEQIIFTDVAMKNEHIRRSALADLFLDTPLCNAHTTGTDILWAGLPMITLPLEKMATRVAGSLCLATGLGDEMIVSSMKEYEEKAVSLALNRPKLQALTNKLKAVRMTCPLFDTARWVRNLERSYFKMWNLHCSGQRPQHFKVTENNLEYPFDR
;
A
#
# COMPACT_ATOMS: atom_id res chain seq x y z
N MET A 1 9.45 -38.64 44.13
CA MET A 1 8.20 -39.43 44.15
C MET A 1 8.01 -39.92 42.72
N MET A 2 8.35 -41.17 42.35
CA MET A 2 7.79 -42.48 42.78
C MET A 2 6.30 -42.59 42.43
N SER A 3 5.79 -43.64 41.79
CA SER A 3 6.37 -44.85 41.12
C SER A 3 5.25 -45.46 40.24
N VAL A 4 5.43 -45.96 39.00
CA VAL A 4 6.29 -47.04 38.45
C VAL A 4 5.75 -48.48 38.69
N GLN A 5 5.74 -49.30 37.61
CA GLN A 5 5.41 -50.75 37.49
C GLN A 5 3.92 -51.16 37.47
N GLN A 6 3.44 -52.02 36.53
CA GLN A 6 3.62 -53.48 36.28
C GLN A 6 2.99 -54.38 37.37
N GLY A 7 2.32 -55.52 37.10
CA GLY A 7 1.97 -56.18 35.84
C GLY A 7 1.28 -57.56 36.04
N GLU A 8 0.99 -58.28 34.95
CA GLU A 8 0.72 -59.74 34.80
C GLU A 8 -0.48 -60.46 35.47
N VAL A 9 -1.40 -60.95 34.60
CA VAL A 9 -1.87 -62.34 34.40
C VAL A 9 -2.05 -63.30 35.61
N SER A 10 -3.27 -63.86 35.78
CA SER A 10 -3.48 -65.34 35.83
C SER A 10 -4.96 -65.84 35.85
N ARG A 11 -5.11 -67.14 35.55
CA ARG A 11 -6.29 -68.04 35.46
C ARG A 11 -6.71 -68.60 36.86
N ALA A 12 -7.84 -69.29 37.13
CA ALA A 12 -9.10 -69.59 36.41
C ALA A 12 -10.15 -70.42 37.24
N VAL A 13 -11.45 -70.32 36.87
CA VAL A 13 -12.49 -71.41 36.81
C VAL A 13 -13.17 -71.95 38.11
N PHE A 14 -14.40 -72.50 37.91
CA PHE A 14 -15.40 -73.14 38.81
C PHE A 14 -16.30 -72.22 39.68
N GLY A 15 -17.61 -72.47 39.85
CA GLY A 15 -18.52 -73.38 39.12
C GLY A 15 -19.83 -73.76 39.85
N SER A 16 -20.97 -73.86 39.11
CA SER A 16 -22.26 -74.53 39.45
C SER A 16 -23.10 -74.01 40.66
N ASP A 17 -24.41 -74.29 40.85
CA ASP A 17 -25.42 -74.98 40.00
C ASP A 17 -26.90 -74.57 40.27
N ARG A 18 -27.78 -74.90 39.31
CA ARG A 18 -29.26 -75.19 39.29
C ARG A 18 -30.29 -74.70 40.36
N GLY A 19 -31.46 -74.30 39.83
CA GLY A 19 -32.80 -74.84 40.18
C GLY A 19 -33.82 -73.90 40.87
N SER A 20 -35.15 -74.03 40.72
CA SER A 20 -36.01 -74.81 39.78
C SER A 20 -37.53 -74.54 39.98
N GLU A 21 -38.32 -74.42 38.90
CA GLU A 21 -39.74 -74.92 38.75
C GLU A 21 -40.90 -74.40 39.68
N SER A 22 -42.22 -74.52 39.42
CA SER A 22 -43.08 -75.02 38.29
C SER A 22 -44.59 -74.62 38.44
N PHE A 23 -45.45 -74.97 37.44
CA PHE A 23 -46.96 -74.97 37.39
C PHE A 23 -47.72 -73.61 37.47
N ALA A 24 -48.85 -73.28 36.78
CA ALA A 24 -49.88 -73.97 35.95
C ALA A 24 -51.04 -74.68 36.73
N VAL A 25 -52.29 -74.91 36.25
CA VAL A 25 -53.00 -74.88 34.93
C VAL A 25 -54.52 -74.57 35.17
N LYS A 26 -55.32 -74.09 34.16
CA LYS A 26 -56.80 -74.30 33.87
C LYS A 26 -57.51 -73.06 33.25
N THR A 27 -58.73 -73.08 32.66
CA THR A 27 -59.44 -73.87 31.58
C THR A 27 -60.95 -73.54 31.62
N GLU A 28 -61.66 -73.31 30.50
CA GLU A 28 -63.09 -73.72 30.30
C GLU A 28 -63.66 -73.44 28.89
N SER A 29 -64.77 -74.11 28.53
CA SER A 29 -65.57 -73.93 27.29
C SER A 29 -66.92 -74.69 27.37
N PRO A 30 -67.97 -74.32 26.61
CA PRO A 30 -68.82 -75.35 25.98
C PRO A 30 -69.41 -75.03 24.58
N SER A 31 -70.07 -76.06 24.00
CA SER A 31 -70.71 -76.21 22.67
C SER A 31 -71.95 -75.32 22.41
N LEU A 32 -72.63 -75.25 21.24
CA LEU A 32 -72.98 -76.17 20.12
C LEU A 32 -73.14 -75.33 18.78
N SER A 33 -73.54 -75.80 17.57
CA SER A 33 -74.12 -77.07 17.05
C SER A 33 -73.82 -77.35 15.55
N LEU A 34 -73.91 -78.64 15.20
CA LEU A 34 -73.93 -79.31 13.88
C LEU A 34 -74.98 -78.88 12.82
N VAL A 35 -74.57 -78.88 11.54
CA VAL A 35 -75.20 -79.66 10.42
C VAL A 35 -74.06 -80.20 9.53
N THR A 36 -74.24 -81.37 8.92
CA THR A 36 -73.20 -82.19 8.25
C THR A 36 -73.21 -82.14 6.72
N PHE A 37 -72.03 -82.31 6.10
CA PHE A 37 -71.85 -83.10 4.87
C PHE A 37 -70.42 -83.68 4.83
N GLU A 38 -70.27 -84.92 4.38
CA GLU A 38 -68.99 -85.65 4.28
C GLU A 38 -68.51 -85.77 2.83
N ASN A 39 -67.23 -85.44 2.56
CA ASN A 39 -66.19 -86.35 2.03
C ASN A 39 -64.89 -85.56 1.66
N PRO A 40 -63.73 -86.22 1.45
CA PRO A 40 -62.50 -85.74 2.09
C PRO A 40 -61.37 -85.26 1.17
N ASP A 41 -60.33 -84.76 1.85
CA ASP A 41 -58.91 -84.62 1.47
C ASP A 41 -58.44 -83.48 0.55
N SER A 42 -57.23 -83.01 0.90
CA SER A 42 -56.33 -82.09 0.16
C SER A 42 -56.75 -80.63 -0.06
N HIS A 43 -56.28 -79.76 0.84
CA HIS A 43 -56.04 -78.33 0.57
C HIS A 43 -54.70 -77.89 1.15
N GLU A 44 -53.60 -78.53 0.71
CA GLU A 44 -52.28 -77.92 0.81
C GLU A 44 -52.20 -76.75 -0.18
N VAL A 45 -51.89 -75.56 0.33
CA VAL A 45 -51.60 -74.40 -0.52
C VAL A 45 -50.27 -74.65 -1.23
N ASP A 46 -50.29 -74.65 -2.56
CA ASP A 46 -49.17 -74.96 -3.45
C ASP A 46 -47.99 -73.96 -3.31
N GLU A 47 -46.77 -74.40 -3.63
CA GLU A 47 -45.57 -73.56 -3.73
C GLU A 47 -45.79 -72.36 -4.67
N GLU A 48 -46.43 -72.61 -5.82
CA GLU A 48 -46.67 -71.59 -6.84
C GLU A 48 -47.58 -70.47 -6.31
N THR A 49 -48.52 -70.79 -5.41
CA THR A 49 -49.36 -69.80 -4.73
C THR A 49 -48.54 -68.92 -3.78
N TYR A 50 -47.61 -69.50 -3.01
CA TYR A 50 -46.74 -68.72 -2.13
C TYR A 50 -45.76 -67.84 -2.90
N LEU A 51 -45.20 -68.32 -4.01
CA LEU A 51 -44.30 -67.52 -4.85
C LEU A 51 -45.05 -66.38 -5.57
N ALA A 52 -46.28 -66.62 -6.05
CA ALA A 52 -47.13 -65.58 -6.61
C ALA A 52 -47.47 -64.49 -5.57
N LEU A 53 -47.77 -64.87 -4.33
CA LEU A 53 -47.96 -63.94 -3.21
C LEU A 53 -46.68 -63.16 -2.89
N ALA A 54 -45.51 -63.80 -2.88
CA ALA A 54 -44.22 -63.14 -2.67
C ALA A 54 -43.95 -62.06 -3.74
N HIS A 55 -44.15 -62.39 -5.03
CA HIS A 55 -44.05 -61.42 -6.12
C HIS A 55 -45.06 -60.28 -6.00
N GLN A 56 -46.30 -60.55 -5.55
CA GLN A 56 -47.31 -59.52 -5.32
C GLN A 56 -46.89 -58.57 -4.19
N LYS A 57 -46.41 -59.10 -3.06
CA LYS A 57 -45.91 -58.27 -1.93
C LYS A 57 -44.69 -57.45 -2.35
N TYR A 58 -43.75 -58.04 -3.10
CA TYR A 58 -42.58 -57.34 -3.64
C TYR A 58 -42.97 -56.17 -4.56
N LYS A 59 -43.90 -56.38 -5.50
CA LYS A 59 -44.42 -55.32 -6.37
C LYS A 59 -45.16 -54.22 -5.61
N ASN A 60 -45.75 -54.55 -4.46
CA ASN A 60 -46.42 -53.59 -3.57
C ASN A 60 -45.47 -52.92 -2.55
N GLY A 61 -44.15 -53.20 -2.57
CA GLY A 61 -43.17 -52.65 -1.63
C GLY A 61 -43.21 -53.25 -0.22
N ASP A 62 -44.02 -54.28 0.03
CA ASP A 62 -44.11 -54.97 1.33
C ASP A 62 -43.02 -56.06 1.43
N TYR A 63 -41.76 -55.63 1.41
CA TYR A 63 -40.60 -56.50 1.31
C TYR A 63 -40.47 -57.49 2.48
N LYS A 64 -40.98 -57.14 3.67
CA LYS A 64 -40.99 -58.04 4.84
C LYS A 64 -41.96 -59.20 4.64
N ARG A 65 -43.20 -58.94 4.23
CA ARG A 65 -44.15 -60.05 3.92
C ARG A 65 -43.79 -60.79 2.63
N ALA A 66 -43.12 -60.13 1.68
CA ALA A 66 -42.53 -60.81 0.53
C ALA A 66 -41.51 -61.87 1.00
N LEU A 67 -40.64 -61.52 1.96
CA LEU A 67 -39.67 -62.45 2.54
C LEU A 67 -40.37 -63.60 3.29
N GLU A 68 -41.39 -63.32 4.10
CA GLU A 68 -42.18 -64.34 4.82
C GLU A 68 -42.78 -65.39 3.86
N HIS A 69 -43.25 -64.97 2.67
CA HIS A 69 -43.75 -65.89 1.66
C HIS A 69 -42.62 -66.65 0.94
N CYS A 70 -41.52 -65.97 0.56
CA CYS A 70 -40.35 -66.62 -0.02
C CYS A 70 -39.70 -67.67 0.88
N THR A 71 -39.63 -67.43 2.20
CA THR A 71 -39.10 -68.39 3.17
C THR A 71 -39.93 -69.67 3.18
N LYS A 72 -41.27 -69.58 3.11
CA LYS A 72 -42.14 -70.77 3.03
C LYS A 72 -41.98 -71.58 1.74
N VAL A 73 -41.61 -70.93 0.63
CA VAL A 73 -41.22 -71.63 -0.61
C VAL A 73 -39.86 -72.30 -0.43
N TYR A 74 -38.88 -71.60 0.16
CA TYR A 74 -37.52 -72.11 0.39
C TYR A 74 -37.47 -73.27 1.41
N GLU A 75 -38.33 -73.25 2.44
CA GLU A 75 -38.48 -74.33 3.43
C GLU A 75 -38.98 -75.64 2.82
N ARG A 76 -39.77 -75.56 1.73
CA ARG A 76 -40.27 -76.71 0.98
C ARG A 76 -39.31 -77.15 -0.12
N ASN A 77 -38.76 -76.18 -0.86
CA ASN A 77 -37.91 -76.39 -2.02
C ASN A 77 -36.77 -75.37 -2.04
N SER A 78 -35.70 -75.69 -1.33
CA SER A 78 -34.50 -74.85 -1.22
C SER A 78 -33.65 -74.79 -2.51
N LEU A 79 -33.98 -75.62 -3.51
CA LEU A 79 -33.32 -75.64 -4.82
C LEU A 79 -34.01 -74.76 -5.87
N ARG A 80 -35.13 -74.11 -5.50
CA ARG A 80 -35.97 -73.33 -6.40
C ARG A 80 -35.34 -71.95 -6.73
N THR A 81 -34.73 -71.85 -7.92
CA THR A 81 -33.87 -70.70 -8.31
C THR A 81 -34.64 -69.39 -8.50
N ASP A 82 -35.87 -69.40 -9.04
CA ASP A 82 -36.73 -68.22 -9.18
C ASP A 82 -37.07 -67.57 -7.82
N ASN A 83 -37.34 -68.39 -6.80
CA ASN A 83 -37.54 -67.94 -5.43
C ASN A 83 -36.25 -67.40 -4.80
N LEU A 84 -35.09 -68.03 -5.03
CA LEU A 84 -33.80 -67.54 -4.53
C LEU A 84 -33.40 -66.19 -5.13
N LEU A 85 -33.66 -65.97 -6.44
CA LEU A 85 -33.49 -64.67 -7.08
C LEU A 85 -34.38 -63.61 -6.40
N LEU A 86 -35.65 -63.96 -6.14
CA LEU A 86 -36.59 -63.05 -5.48
C LEU A 86 -36.18 -62.74 -4.03
N MET A 87 -35.70 -63.73 -3.27
CA MET A 87 -35.12 -63.50 -1.94
C MET A 87 -33.93 -62.54 -2.00
N GLY A 88 -33.02 -62.73 -2.97
CA GLY A 88 -31.90 -61.83 -3.21
C GLY A 88 -32.33 -60.38 -3.45
N ALA A 89 -33.32 -60.19 -4.33
CA ALA A 89 -33.90 -58.88 -4.62
C ALA A 89 -34.61 -58.26 -3.40
N ILE A 90 -35.31 -59.07 -2.59
CA ILE A 90 -35.94 -58.64 -1.33
C ILE A 90 -34.89 -58.17 -0.31
N TYR A 91 -33.84 -58.95 -0.08
CA TYR A 91 -32.77 -58.59 0.86
C TYR A 91 -32.05 -57.30 0.44
N TYR A 92 -31.84 -57.08 -0.88
CA TYR A 92 -31.32 -55.81 -1.39
C TYR A 92 -32.22 -54.61 -1.01
N GLN A 93 -33.54 -54.74 -1.19
CA GLN A 93 -34.51 -53.68 -0.82
C GLN A 93 -34.62 -53.46 0.71
N LEU A 94 -34.26 -54.47 1.52
CA LEU A 94 -34.14 -54.36 2.97
C LEU A 94 -32.77 -53.80 3.43
N ASN A 95 -31.85 -53.50 2.51
CA ASN A 95 -30.45 -53.11 2.73
C ASN A 95 -29.59 -54.20 3.42
N ASP A 96 -30.04 -55.46 3.42
CA ASP A 96 -29.24 -56.61 3.81
C ASP A 96 -28.44 -57.11 2.61
N PHE A 97 -27.35 -56.40 2.32
CA PHE A 97 -26.52 -56.68 1.16
C PHE A 97 -25.79 -58.03 1.26
N ASP A 98 -25.54 -58.54 2.46
CA ASP A 98 -24.86 -59.82 2.68
C ASP A 98 -25.81 -61.01 2.45
N MET A 99 -27.05 -60.96 2.95
CA MET A 99 -28.06 -61.98 2.61
C MET A 99 -28.49 -61.89 1.14
N CYS A 100 -28.49 -60.70 0.54
CA CYS A 100 -28.65 -60.54 -0.90
C CYS A 100 -27.58 -61.32 -1.67
N ILE A 101 -26.30 -61.12 -1.37
CA ILE A 101 -25.21 -61.84 -2.04
C ILE A 101 -25.36 -63.35 -1.81
N SER A 102 -25.53 -63.78 -0.55
CA SER A 102 -25.66 -65.19 -0.16
C SER A 102 -26.75 -65.95 -0.94
N LYS A 103 -27.95 -65.38 -1.08
CA LYS A 103 -29.06 -66.05 -1.80
C LYS A 103 -28.91 -66.06 -3.32
N ASN A 104 -28.26 -65.05 -3.90
CA ASN A 104 -27.90 -65.10 -5.32
C ASN A 104 -26.72 -66.08 -5.57
N GLU A 105 -25.79 -66.25 -4.62
CA GLU A 105 -24.73 -67.27 -4.69
C GLU A 105 -25.27 -68.69 -4.50
N GLU A 106 -26.35 -68.89 -3.75
CA GLU A 106 -27.09 -70.18 -3.70
C GLU A 106 -27.73 -70.49 -5.05
N ALA A 107 -28.45 -69.53 -5.65
CA ALA A 107 -29.06 -69.70 -6.98
C ALA A 107 -28.02 -70.03 -8.06
N VAL A 108 -26.90 -69.29 -8.11
CA VAL A 108 -25.82 -69.48 -9.09
C VAL A 108 -25.08 -70.81 -8.93
N ARG A 109 -25.06 -71.40 -7.72
CA ARG A 109 -24.53 -72.76 -7.49
C ARG A 109 -25.41 -73.86 -8.10
N ILE A 110 -26.70 -73.59 -8.28
CA ILE A 110 -27.66 -74.51 -8.90
C ILE A 110 -27.74 -74.23 -10.41
N GLU A 111 -27.77 -72.96 -10.80
CA GLU A 111 -27.90 -72.51 -12.19
C GLU A 111 -26.79 -71.49 -12.55
N PRO A 112 -25.59 -71.95 -12.97
CA PRO A 112 -24.43 -71.07 -13.24
C PRO A 112 -24.59 -70.06 -14.39
N ARG A 113 -25.72 -70.08 -15.11
CA ARG A 113 -26.00 -69.17 -16.25
C ARG A 113 -27.06 -68.10 -15.91
N PHE A 114 -27.41 -67.94 -14.64
CA PHE A 114 -28.47 -67.05 -14.18
C PHE A 114 -28.00 -65.58 -14.08
N ALA A 115 -28.08 -64.85 -15.19
CA ALA A 115 -27.55 -63.48 -15.33
C ALA A 115 -28.10 -62.49 -14.28
N GLU A 116 -29.39 -62.62 -13.94
CA GLU A 116 -30.10 -61.76 -13.00
C GLU A 116 -29.51 -61.84 -11.59
N CYS A 117 -29.05 -63.02 -11.16
CA CYS A 117 -28.39 -63.19 -9.87
C CYS A 117 -27.04 -62.45 -9.81
N TYR A 118 -26.26 -62.48 -10.89
CA TYR A 118 -25.04 -61.69 -11.01
C TYR A 118 -25.33 -60.19 -11.00
N GLY A 119 -26.42 -59.75 -11.62
CA GLY A 119 -26.89 -58.35 -11.55
C GLY A 119 -27.26 -57.91 -10.13
N ASN A 120 -27.95 -58.76 -9.35
CA ASN A 120 -28.27 -58.49 -7.95
C ASN A 120 -27.01 -58.40 -7.07
N MET A 121 -26.06 -59.33 -7.23
CA MET A 121 -24.78 -59.29 -6.52
C MET A 121 -23.98 -58.03 -6.87
N ALA A 122 -23.94 -57.65 -8.15
CA ALA A 122 -23.27 -56.43 -8.59
C ALA A 122 -23.88 -55.15 -7.99
N ASN A 123 -25.20 -55.12 -7.80
CA ASN A 123 -25.88 -54.04 -7.07
C ASN A 123 -25.49 -54.04 -5.59
N ALA A 124 -25.53 -55.17 -4.89
CA ALA A 124 -25.13 -55.26 -3.48
C ALA A 124 -23.66 -54.82 -3.26
N TRP A 125 -22.73 -55.26 -4.11
CA TRP A 125 -21.32 -54.85 -4.02
C TRP A 125 -21.08 -53.36 -4.33
N LYS A 126 -21.92 -52.74 -5.18
CA LYS A 126 -21.88 -51.29 -5.49
C LYS A 126 -22.28 -50.43 -4.28
N GLU A 127 -23.26 -50.89 -3.49
CA GLU A 127 -23.69 -50.22 -2.26
C GLU A 127 -22.75 -50.51 -1.07
N LYS A 128 -22.20 -51.73 -0.97
CA LYS A 128 -21.06 -52.04 -0.06
C LYS A 128 -19.75 -51.35 -0.45
N GLY A 129 -19.74 -50.50 -1.49
CA GLY A 129 -18.60 -49.67 -1.89
C GLY A 129 -17.48 -50.39 -2.66
N ASN A 130 -17.56 -51.70 -2.86
CA ASN A 130 -16.56 -52.47 -3.60
C ASN A 130 -16.84 -52.40 -5.12
N ILE A 131 -16.55 -51.23 -5.70
CA ILE A 131 -16.91 -50.92 -7.08
C ILE A 131 -16.18 -51.81 -8.10
N ASP A 132 -14.96 -52.28 -7.81
CA ASP A 132 -14.21 -53.18 -8.69
C ASP A 132 -14.85 -54.56 -8.77
N LEU A 133 -15.38 -55.07 -7.65
CA LEU A 133 -16.10 -56.34 -7.62
C LEU A 133 -17.51 -56.21 -8.22
N ALA A 134 -18.19 -55.07 -8.00
CA ALA A 134 -19.43 -54.75 -8.69
C ALA A 134 -19.27 -54.74 -10.21
N ILE A 135 -18.22 -54.07 -10.73
CA ILE A 135 -17.89 -54.05 -12.17
C ILE A 135 -17.71 -55.46 -12.73
N ARG A 136 -16.99 -56.35 -12.02
CA ARG A 136 -16.81 -57.76 -12.44
C ARG A 136 -18.15 -58.49 -12.55
N TYR A 137 -19.03 -58.34 -11.56
CA TYR A 137 -20.33 -59.03 -11.58
C TYR A 137 -21.31 -58.46 -12.62
N TYR A 138 -21.30 -57.15 -12.91
CA TYR A 138 -22.08 -56.62 -14.06
C TYR A 138 -21.55 -57.17 -15.39
N LEU A 139 -20.23 -57.27 -15.57
CA LEU A 139 -19.64 -57.83 -16.79
C LEU A 139 -20.04 -59.30 -16.99
N LEU A 140 -20.03 -60.11 -15.93
CA LEU A 140 -20.52 -61.50 -15.99
C LEU A 140 -22.02 -61.60 -16.31
N ALA A 141 -22.84 -60.71 -15.73
CA ALA A 141 -24.28 -60.65 -16.05
C ALA A 141 -24.53 -60.28 -17.52
N ILE A 142 -23.72 -59.38 -18.08
CA ILE A 142 -23.76 -58.95 -19.49
C ILE A 142 -23.22 -60.05 -20.42
N GLU A 143 -22.18 -60.78 -20.03
CA GLU A 143 -21.63 -61.90 -20.81
C GLU A 143 -22.65 -63.04 -20.95
N LEU A 144 -23.37 -63.37 -19.87
CA LEU A 144 -24.43 -64.36 -19.87
C LEU A 144 -25.70 -63.89 -20.61
N ARG A 145 -26.04 -62.60 -20.49
CA ARG A 145 -27.21 -61.99 -21.15
C ARG A 145 -26.85 -60.60 -21.72
N PRO A 146 -26.34 -60.51 -22.96
CA PRO A 146 -25.94 -59.22 -23.56
C PRO A 146 -27.07 -58.18 -23.67
N SER A 147 -28.33 -58.64 -23.69
CA SER A 147 -29.54 -57.81 -23.68
C SER A 147 -29.96 -57.29 -22.30
N PHE A 148 -29.17 -57.53 -21.24
CA PHE A 148 -29.50 -57.11 -19.87
C PHE A 148 -29.25 -55.60 -19.67
N CYS A 149 -30.23 -54.81 -20.10
CA CYS A 149 -30.16 -53.36 -20.19
C CYS A 149 -29.82 -52.65 -18.86
N ASP A 150 -30.37 -53.14 -17.75
CA ASP A 150 -30.14 -52.55 -16.42
C ASP A 150 -28.70 -52.82 -15.92
N ALA A 151 -28.09 -53.94 -16.31
CA ALA A 151 -26.70 -54.23 -16.01
C ALA A 151 -25.76 -53.27 -16.75
N TRP A 152 -26.04 -52.94 -18.02
CA TRP A 152 -25.30 -51.90 -18.76
C TRP A 152 -25.42 -50.51 -18.12
N SER A 153 -26.61 -50.11 -17.69
CA SER A 153 -26.85 -48.81 -17.03
C SER A 153 -26.15 -48.70 -15.66
N ASN A 154 -26.20 -49.77 -14.87
CA ASN A 154 -25.50 -49.81 -13.58
C ASN A 154 -23.98 -49.93 -13.72
N LEU A 155 -23.48 -50.66 -14.73
CA LEU A 155 -22.06 -50.71 -15.08
C LEU A 155 -21.54 -49.32 -15.49
N ALA A 156 -22.30 -48.57 -16.28
CA ALA A 156 -21.95 -47.18 -16.63
C ALA A 156 -21.80 -46.30 -15.38
N SER A 157 -22.75 -46.41 -14.44
CA SER A 157 -22.72 -45.71 -13.16
C SER A 157 -21.52 -46.10 -12.30
N SER A 158 -21.11 -47.38 -12.32
CA SER A 158 -19.91 -47.88 -11.64
C SER A 158 -18.61 -47.40 -12.28
N TYR A 159 -18.51 -47.34 -13.61
CA TYR A 159 -17.37 -46.75 -14.30
C TYR A 159 -17.27 -45.24 -14.07
N MET A 160 -18.40 -44.52 -14.00
CA MET A 160 -18.44 -43.11 -13.64
C MET A 160 -17.87 -42.86 -12.23
N ARG A 161 -18.26 -43.68 -11.22
CA ARG A 161 -17.67 -43.65 -9.87
C ARG A 161 -16.16 -43.97 -9.82
N LYS A 162 -15.59 -44.52 -10.91
CA LYS A 162 -14.16 -44.82 -11.09
C LYS A 162 -13.43 -43.84 -12.02
N GLY A 163 -14.10 -42.77 -12.49
CA GLY A 163 -13.51 -41.81 -13.44
C GLY A 163 -13.32 -42.34 -14.86
N ARG A 164 -13.84 -43.54 -15.18
CA ARG A 164 -13.71 -44.21 -16.49
C ARG A 164 -14.81 -43.72 -17.45
N LEU A 165 -14.73 -42.42 -17.80
CA LEU A 165 -15.81 -41.69 -18.46
C LEU A 165 -16.12 -42.20 -19.88
N ALA A 166 -15.12 -42.70 -20.61
CA ALA A 166 -15.31 -43.21 -21.97
C ALA A 166 -16.09 -44.53 -21.96
N GLU A 167 -15.70 -45.46 -21.09
CA GLU A 167 -16.36 -46.75 -20.91
C GLU A 167 -17.74 -46.60 -20.29
N ALA A 168 -17.93 -45.64 -19.37
CA ALA A 168 -19.24 -45.26 -18.86
C ALA A 168 -20.17 -44.77 -19.99
N ALA A 169 -19.68 -43.91 -20.88
CA ALA A 169 -20.47 -43.39 -22.00
C ALA A 169 -20.80 -44.49 -23.02
N GLN A 170 -19.86 -45.42 -23.27
CA GLN A 170 -20.11 -46.60 -24.09
C GLN A 170 -21.20 -47.49 -23.48
N CYS A 171 -21.15 -47.75 -22.17
CA CYS A 171 -22.16 -48.55 -21.47
C CYS A 171 -23.55 -47.89 -21.49
N CYS A 172 -23.64 -46.57 -21.31
CA CYS A 172 -24.91 -45.84 -21.50
C CYS A 172 -25.45 -45.97 -22.93
N ARG A 173 -24.57 -45.84 -23.94
CA ARG A 173 -24.96 -46.01 -25.36
C ARG A 173 -25.44 -47.44 -25.66
N GLN A 174 -24.83 -48.47 -25.07
CA GLN A 174 -25.32 -49.86 -25.20
C GLN A 174 -26.67 -50.07 -24.50
N ALA A 175 -26.86 -49.52 -23.29
CA ALA A 175 -28.17 -49.55 -22.64
C ALA A 175 -29.26 -48.87 -23.50
N LEU A 176 -28.98 -47.68 -24.03
CA LEU A 176 -29.94 -46.95 -24.87
C LEU A 176 -30.19 -47.60 -26.24
N ALA A 177 -29.23 -48.37 -26.78
CA ALA A 177 -29.44 -49.18 -27.99
C ALA A 177 -30.36 -50.39 -27.73
N LEU A 178 -30.35 -50.94 -26.50
CA LEU A 178 -31.23 -52.04 -26.09
C LEU A 178 -32.62 -51.55 -25.64
N ASN A 179 -32.69 -50.41 -24.96
CA ASN A 179 -33.94 -49.76 -24.55
C ASN A 179 -33.81 -48.21 -24.62
N PRO A 180 -34.29 -47.58 -25.70
CA PRO A 180 -34.26 -46.13 -25.86
C PRO A 180 -35.09 -45.34 -24.85
N LEU A 181 -35.91 -46.00 -24.02
CA LEU A 181 -36.80 -45.37 -23.04
C LEU A 181 -36.18 -45.25 -21.62
N LEU A 182 -34.92 -45.63 -21.41
CA LEU A 182 -34.26 -45.48 -20.11
C LEU A 182 -33.88 -44.02 -19.81
N VAL A 183 -34.76 -43.33 -19.10
CA VAL A 183 -34.60 -41.94 -18.65
C VAL A 183 -33.29 -41.71 -17.88
N ASP A 184 -32.96 -42.60 -16.94
CA ASP A 184 -31.71 -42.52 -16.18
C ASP A 184 -30.47 -42.71 -17.06
N ALA A 185 -30.54 -43.56 -18.09
CA ALA A 185 -29.42 -43.79 -19.01
C ALA A 185 -29.19 -42.57 -19.92
N HIS A 186 -30.25 -41.90 -20.38
CA HIS A 186 -30.15 -40.60 -21.06
C HIS A 186 -29.55 -39.53 -20.14
N SER A 187 -30.03 -39.40 -18.90
CA SER A 187 -29.51 -38.41 -17.96
C SER A 187 -28.04 -38.68 -17.57
N ASN A 188 -27.65 -39.95 -17.41
CA ASN A 188 -26.27 -40.34 -17.12
C ASN A 188 -25.36 -40.13 -18.34
N LEU A 189 -25.83 -40.43 -19.55
CA LEU A 189 -25.11 -40.08 -20.78
C LEU A 189 -24.90 -38.56 -20.88
N GLY A 190 -25.93 -37.77 -20.59
CA GLY A 190 -25.83 -36.30 -20.57
C GLY A 190 -24.79 -35.78 -19.59
N ASN A 191 -24.75 -36.32 -18.37
CA ASN A 191 -23.73 -36.00 -17.37
C ASN A 191 -22.30 -36.34 -17.86
N LEU A 192 -22.14 -37.46 -18.56
CA LEU A 192 -20.85 -37.88 -19.11
C LEU A 192 -20.41 -37.00 -20.30
N MET A 193 -21.34 -36.64 -21.19
CA MET A 193 -21.07 -35.70 -22.29
C MET A 193 -20.70 -34.32 -21.75
N LYS A 194 -21.39 -33.84 -20.70
CA LYS A 194 -21.05 -32.60 -20.00
C LYS A 194 -19.64 -32.65 -19.43
N ALA A 195 -19.28 -33.72 -18.73
CA ALA A 195 -17.93 -33.91 -18.18
C ALA A 195 -16.82 -34.01 -19.26
N GLN A 196 -17.19 -34.30 -20.51
CA GLN A 196 -16.29 -34.32 -21.68
C GLN A 196 -16.28 -32.97 -22.44
N GLY A 197 -17.01 -31.95 -21.98
CA GLY A 197 -17.15 -30.64 -22.65
C GLY A 197 -18.12 -30.63 -23.83
N LEU A 198 -18.80 -31.74 -24.12
CA LEU A 198 -19.75 -31.90 -25.22
C LEU A 198 -21.14 -31.36 -24.84
N VAL A 199 -21.21 -30.05 -24.57
CA VAL A 199 -22.38 -29.35 -24.01
C VAL A 199 -23.66 -29.55 -24.85
N GLN A 200 -23.56 -29.58 -26.18
CA GLN A 200 -24.71 -29.79 -27.06
C GLN A 200 -25.23 -31.24 -27.04
N GLU A 201 -24.34 -32.23 -26.92
CA GLU A 201 -24.73 -33.63 -26.71
C GLU A 201 -25.36 -33.82 -25.33
N ALA A 202 -24.80 -33.19 -24.29
CA ALA A 202 -25.38 -33.18 -22.95
C ALA A 202 -26.80 -32.60 -22.92
N TYR A 203 -26.98 -31.42 -23.53
CA TYR A 203 -28.27 -30.75 -23.68
C TYR A 203 -29.29 -31.67 -24.38
N SER A 204 -28.89 -32.31 -25.49
CA SER A 204 -29.74 -33.24 -26.25
C SER A 204 -30.16 -34.46 -25.41
N CYS A 205 -29.23 -35.04 -24.64
CA CYS A 205 -29.53 -36.17 -23.76
C CYS A 205 -30.50 -35.79 -22.63
N TYR A 206 -30.37 -34.61 -22.03
CA TYR A 206 -31.33 -34.14 -21.01
C TYR A 206 -32.71 -33.85 -21.61
N LEU A 207 -32.78 -33.31 -22.84
CA LEU A 207 -34.06 -33.13 -23.53
C LEU A 207 -34.74 -34.47 -23.85
N GLU A 208 -34.01 -35.49 -24.28
CA GLU A 208 -34.60 -36.83 -24.52
C GLU A 208 -35.11 -37.47 -23.22
N ALA A 209 -34.35 -37.36 -22.12
CA ALA A 209 -34.82 -37.78 -20.79
C ALA A 209 -36.15 -37.09 -20.40
N LEU A 210 -36.28 -35.78 -20.64
CA LEU A 210 -37.50 -35.01 -20.38
C LEU A 210 -38.62 -35.28 -21.39
N ARG A 211 -38.31 -35.63 -22.64
CA ARG A 211 -39.29 -36.04 -23.66
C ARG A 211 -39.94 -37.38 -23.31
N ILE A 212 -39.17 -38.30 -22.71
CA ILE A 212 -39.66 -39.60 -22.24
C ILE A 212 -40.40 -39.44 -20.90
N GLN A 213 -39.85 -38.66 -19.96
CA GLN A 213 -40.47 -38.41 -18.66
C GLN A 213 -40.35 -36.94 -18.24
N PRO A 214 -41.36 -36.09 -18.53
CA PRO A 214 -41.37 -34.68 -18.15
C PRO A 214 -41.31 -34.43 -16.62
N THR A 215 -41.63 -35.42 -15.80
CA THR A 215 -41.57 -35.34 -14.33
C THR A 215 -40.18 -35.65 -13.75
N PHE A 216 -39.19 -35.99 -14.57
CA PHE A 216 -37.86 -36.39 -14.11
C PHE A 216 -37.01 -35.19 -13.66
N ALA A 217 -37.21 -34.77 -12.41
CA ALA A 217 -36.58 -33.61 -11.77
C ALA A 217 -35.05 -33.53 -11.90
N ILE A 218 -34.36 -34.66 -12.02
CA ILE A 218 -32.90 -34.72 -12.16
C ILE A 218 -32.46 -34.12 -13.52
N ALA A 219 -33.14 -34.44 -14.62
CA ALA A 219 -32.79 -33.85 -15.92
C ALA A 219 -33.09 -32.34 -15.96
N TRP A 220 -34.17 -31.87 -15.32
CA TRP A 220 -34.42 -30.42 -15.15
C TRP A 220 -33.28 -29.73 -14.39
N SER A 221 -32.79 -30.33 -13.30
CA SER A 221 -31.66 -29.83 -12.51
C SER A 221 -30.34 -29.82 -13.31
N ASN A 222 -30.09 -30.85 -14.11
CA ASN A 222 -28.86 -30.95 -14.90
C ASN A 222 -28.87 -29.99 -16.10
N LEU A 223 -30.04 -29.83 -16.74
CA LEU A 223 -30.30 -28.84 -17.79
C LEU A 223 -30.12 -27.41 -17.28
N ALA A 224 -30.66 -27.10 -16.09
CA ALA A 224 -30.46 -25.82 -15.42
C ALA A 224 -28.97 -25.53 -15.15
N GLY A 225 -28.19 -26.57 -14.81
CA GLY A 225 -26.75 -26.49 -14.62
C GLY A 225 -25.96 -26.14 -15.89
N LEU A 226 -26.44 -26.50 -17.08
CA LEU A 226 -25.83 -26.04 -18.34
C LEU A 226 -26.03 -24.54 -18.55
N PHE A 227 -27.23 -24.02 -18.27
CA PHE A 227 -27.53 -22.60 -18.41
C PHE A 227 -26.85 -21.72 -17.34
N MET A 228 -26.62 -22.27 -16.14
CA MET A 228 -25.81 -21.61 -15.11
C MET A 228 -24.36 -21.41 -15.58
N GLU A 229 -23.76 -22.43 -16.20
CA GLU A 229 -22.40 -22.35 -16.76
C GLU A 229 -22.30 -21.47 -18.00
N SER A 230 -23.38 -21.34 -18.78
CA SER A 230 -23.44 -20.41 -19.92
C SER A 230 -23.81 -18.97 -19.53
N GLY A 231 -24.00 -18.66 -18.25
CA GLY A 231 -24.42 -17.33 -17.75
C GLY A 231 -25.89 -16.96 -18.02
N ASP A 232 -26.72 -17.88 -18.50
CA ASP A 232 -28.17 -17.66 -18.67
C ASP A 232 -28.91 -17.98 -17.36
N TYR A 233 -28.69 -17.12 -16.37
CA TYR A 233 -29.27 -17.26 -15.03
C TYR A 233 -30.80 -17.27 -15.04
N ASN A 234 -31.44 -16.66 -16.04
CA ASN A 234 -32.90 -16.66 -16.17
C ASN A 234 -33.46 -18.04 -16.54
N ARG A 235 -32.86 -18.73 -17.53
CA ARG A 235 -33.24 -20.12 -17.84
C ARG A 235 -32.83 -21.10 -16.74
N ALA A 236 -31.66 -20.91 -16.13
CA ALA A 236 -31.25 -21.71 -14.97
C ALA A 236 -32.27 -21.59 -13.82
N LEU A 237 -32.73 -20.37 -13.51
CA LEU A 237 -33.75 -20.11 -12.49
C LEU A 237 -35.07 -20.84 -12.78
N GLN A 238 -35.54 -20.81 -14.04
CA GLN A 238 -36.77 -21.48 -14.44
C GLN A 238 -36.68 -23.00 -14.27
N TYR A 239 -35.59 -23.61 -14.75
CA TYR A 239 -35.45 -25.06 -14.75
C TYR A 239 -35.13 -25.62 -13.35
N TYR A 240 -34.37 -24.92 -12.50
CA TYR A 240 -34.24 -25.31 -11.09
C TYR A 240 -35.55 -25.17 -10.31
N LYS A 241 -36.40 -24.19 -10.61
CA LYS A 241 -37.75 -24.06 -10.01
C LYS A 241 -38.63 -25.27 -10.34
N GLU A 242 -38.66 -25.72 -11.60
CA GLU A 242 -39.40 -26.93 -11.97
C GLU A 242 -38.78 -28.20 -11.33
N ALA A 243 -37.45 -28.29 -11.22
CA ALA A 243 -36.78 -29.41 -10.54
C ALA A 243 -37.20 -29.55 -9.06
N VAL A 244 -37.18 -28.46 -8.27
CA VAL A 244 -37.57 -28.52 -6.85
C VAL A 244 -39.09 -28.64 -6.64
N LYS A 245 -39.89 -28.17 -7.60
CA LYS A 245 -41.35 -28.35 -7.63
C LYS A 245 -41.75 -29.81 -7.90
N LEU A 246 -41.06 -30.47 -8.83
CA LEU A 246 -41.25 -31.90 -9.14
C LEU A 246 -40.67 -32.81 -8.06
N LYS A 247 -39.58 -32.41 -7.40
CA LYS A 247 -38.98 -33.15 -6.27
C LYS A 247 -38.65 -32.22 -5.09
N PRO A 248 -39.62 -31.97 -4.18
CA PRO A 248 -39.41 -31.12 -3.00
C PRO A 248 -38.36 -31.59 -1.99
N GLN A 249 -37.90 -32.86 -2.10
CA GLN A 249 -36.77 -33.40 -1.35
C GLN A 249 -35.54 -33.54 -2.27
N PHE A 250 -34.98 -32.41 -2.71
CA PHE A 250 -33.81 -32.37 -3.60
C PHE A 250 -32.82 -31.26 -3.15
N PRO A 251 -31.94 -31.54 -2.18
CA PRO A 251 -31.10 -30.52 -1.55
C PRO A 251 -30.09 -29.90 -2.53
N ASP A 252 -29.55 -30.69 -3.46
CA ASP A 252 -28.57 -30.24 -4.46
C ASP A 252 -29.21 -29.26 -5.47
N ALA A 253 -30.48 -29.45 -5.83
CA ALA A 253 -31.23 -28.51 -6.65
C ALA A 253 -31.57 -27.21 -5.89
N TYR A 254 -31.89 -27.29 -4.58
CA TYR A 254 -32.04 -26.09 -3.75
C TYR A 254 -30.73 -25.32 -3.56
N LEU A 255 -29.59 -26.00 -3.41
CA LEU A 255 -28.27 -25.35 -3.35
C LEU A 255 -28.00 -24.55 -4.63
N ASN A 256 -28.17 -25.19 -5.79
CA ASN A 256 -27.91 -24.55 -7.08
C ASN A 256 -28.93 -23.46 -7.44
N LEU A 257 -30.20 -23.61 -7.04
CA LEU A 257 -31.19 -22.54 -7.10
C LEU A 257 -30.77 -21.31 -6.28
N GLY A 258 -30.19 -21.53 -5.09
CA GLY A 258 -29.61 -20.46 -4.27
C GLY A 258 -28.43 -19.77 -4.95
N ASN A 259 -27.54 -20.55 -5.59
CA ASN A 259 -26.41 -20.01 -6.37
C ASN A 259 -26.88 -19.13 -7.54
N VAL A 260 -27.96 -19.51 -8.23
CA VAL A 260 -28.57 -18.70 -9.30
C VAL A 260 -29.18 -17.40 -8.74
N TYR A 261 -29.93 -17.46 -7.64
CA TYR A 261 -30.48 -16.25 -7.01
C TYR A 261 -29.37 -15.29 -6.54
N LYS A 262 -28.26 -15.82 -6.01
CA LYS A 262 -27.08 -15.01 -5.68
C LYS A 262 -26.49 -14.33 -6.92
N ALA A 263 -26.32 -15.06 -8.02
CA ALA A 263 -25.81 -14.49 -9.28
C ALA A 263 -26.75 -13.42 -9.89
N LEU A 264 -28.04 -13.49 -9.61
CA LEU A 264 -29.05 -12.49 -9.99
C LEU A 264 -29.16 -11.29 -9.03
N GLY A 265 -28.35 -11.23 -7.97
CA GLY A 265 -28.43 -10.16 -6.96
C GLY A 265 -29.65 -10.27 -6.02
N MET A 266 -30.19 -11.47 -5.83
CA MET A 266 -31.37 -11.78 -5.00
C MET A 266 -30.97 -12.58 -3.75
N PRO A 267 -30.32 -11.95 -2.73
CA PRO A 267 -29.66 -12.70 -1.65
C PRO A 267 -30.61 -13.30 -0.61
N GLN A 268 -31.83 -12.77 -0.44
CA GLN A 268 -32.80 -13.31 0.52
C GLN A 268 -33.38 -14.63 0.01
N GLU A 269 -33.72 -14.68 -1.27
CA GLU A 269 -34.17 -15.88 -1.98
C GLU A 269 -33.07 -16.95 -2.00
N ALA A 270 -31.80 -16.53 -2.15
CA ALA A 270 -30.64 -17.41 -2.01
C ALA A 270 -30.55 -18.02 -0.60
N ILE A 271 -30.64 -17.20 0.46
CA ILE A 271 -30.66 -17.65 1.86
C ILE A 271 -31.76 -18.69 2.09
N VAL A 272 -33.00 -18.43 1.66
CA VAL A 272 -34.13 -19.37 1.82
C VAL A 272 -33.84 -20.70 1.11
N CYS A 273 -33.23 -20.67 -0.07
CA CYS A 273 -32.86 -21.89 -0.81
C CYS A 273 -31.74 -22.68 -0.11
N TYR A 274 -30.69 -22.03 0.40
CA TYR A 274 -29.63 -22.72 1.17
C TYR A 274 -30.17 -23.30 2.48
N GLN A 275 -30.98 -22.53 3.23
CA GLN A 275 -31.65 -23.03 4.44
C GLN A 275 -32.53 -24.24 4.12
N ARG A 276 -33.26 -24.25 2.99
CA ARG A 276 -34.07 -25.39 2.57
C ARG A 276 -33.22 -26.61 2.18
N SER A 277 -32.07 -26.39 1.54
CA SER A 277 -31.09 -27.44 1.26
C SER A 277 -30.57 -28.10 2.55
N ILE A 278 -30.20 -27.29 3.55
CA ILE A 278 -29.74 -27.74 4.88
C ILE A 278 -30.84 -28.48 5.66
N GLN A 279 -32.09 -28.00 5.61
CA GLN A 279 -33.24 -28.70 6.23
C GLN A 279 -33.44 -30.11 5.67
N ILE A 280 -33.12 -30.34 4.39
CA ILE A 280 -33.27 -31.65 3.72
C ILE A 280 -32.01 -32.51 3.92
N ARG A 281 -30.82 -31.91 4.00
CA ARG A 281 -29.54 -32.60 4.26
C ARG A 281 -28.73 -31.83 5.32
N PRO A 282 -28.92 -32.12 6.63
CA PRO A 282 -28.28 -31.36 7.70
C PRO A 282 -26.73 -31.36 7.69
N ASN A 283 -26.11 -32.43 7.19
CA ASN A 283 -24.64 -32.57 7.12
C ASN A 283 -24.08 -32.10 5.76
N TYR A 284 -24.47 -30.92 5.27
CA TYR A 284 -24.11 -30.43 3.94
C TYR A 284 -23.20 -29.19 4.00
N ALA A 285 -21.90 -29.42 4.17
CA ALA A 285 -20.88 -28.38 4.38
C ALA A 285 -20.94 -27.24 3.34
N ILE A 286 -21.06 -27.57 2.06
CA ILE A 286 -21.12 -26.59 0.95
C ILE A 286 -22.34 -25.66 1.10
N ALA A 287 -23.50 -26.17 1.52
CA ALA A 287 -24.69 -25.35 1.71
C ALA A 287 -24.55 -24.36 2.88
N TYR A 288 -23.91 -24.77 3.98
CA TYR A 288 -23.53 -23.85 5.06
C TYR A 288 -22.48 -22.82 4.61
N GLY A 289 -21.50 -23.21 3.80
CA GLY A 289 -20.48 -22.30 3.26
C GLY A 289 -21.08 -21.22 2.35
N ASN A 290 -21.99 -21.60 1.44
CA ASN A 290 -22.64 -20.65 0.54
C ASN A 290 -23.63 -19.73 1.28
N LEU A 291 -24.32 -20.26 2.31
CA LEU A 291 -25.14 -19.47 3.22
C LEU A 291 -24.31 -18.44 3.99
N ALA A 292 -23.20 -18.87 4.61
CA ALA A 292 -22.29 -18.01 5.35
C ALA A 292 -21.67 -16.91 4.47
N CYS A 293 -21.29 -17.24 3.24
CA CYS A 293 -20.80 -16.30 2.24
C CYS A 293 -21.85 -15.24 1.88
N THR A 294 -23.12 -15.64 1.75
CA THR A 294 -24.24 -14.72 1.45
C THR A 294 -24.61 -13.83 2.63
N TYR A 295 -24.35 -14.24 3.88
CA TYR A 295 -24.44 -13.37 5.06
C TYR A 295 -23.26 -12.41 5.19
N TYR A 296 -22.04 -12.86 4.88
CA TYR A 296 -20.82 -12.04 4.88
C TYR A 296 -20.94 -10.86 3.89
N GLU A 297 -21.45 -11.12 2.67
CA GLU A 297 -21.72 -10.09 1.65
C GLU A 297 -22.83 -9.10 2.05
N GLN A 298 -23.66 -9.43 3.05
CA GLN A 298 -24.64 -8.54 3.67
C GLN A 298 -24.11 -7.87 4.96
N SER A 299 -22.82 -8.00 5.26
CA SER A 299 -22.18 -7.57 6.51
C SER A 299 -22.78 -8.18 7.79
N GLN A 300 -23.51 -9.30 7.68
CA GLN A 300 -24.10 -10.02 8.82
C GLN A 300 -23.07 -11.01 9.39
N LEU A 301 -21.97 -10.44 9.91
CA LEU A 301 -20.75 -11.17 10.28
C LEU A 301 -20.97 -12.28 11.31
N ASP A 302 -21.83 -12.09 12.33
CA ASP A 302 -22.15 -13.13 13.31
C ASP A 302 -22.75 -14.39 12.67
N LEU A 303 -23.68 -14.22 11.73
CA LEU A 303 -24.32 -15.33 11.03
C LEU A 303 -23.35 -16.00 10.03
N ALA A 304 -22.48 -15.22 9.39
CA ALA A 304 -21.40 -15.77 8.58
C ALA A 304 -20.44 -16.64 9.43
N ILE A 305 -19.98 -16.12 10.57
CA ILE A 305 -19.09 -16.84 11.50
C ILE A 305 -19.75 -18.13 12.02
N LEU A 306 -21.03 -18.06 12.40
CA LEU A 306 -21.80 -19.23 12.84
C LEU A 306 -21.88 -20.31 11.75
N HIS A 307 -22.31 -19.94 10.54
CA HIS A 307 -22.51 -20.92 9.47
C HIS A 307 -21.21 -21.44 8.86
N TYR A 308 -20.11 -20.66 8.81
CA TYR A 308 -18.79 -21.21 8.46
C TYR A 308 -18.29 -22.22 9.50
N LYS A 309 -18.50 -21.97 10.81
CA LYS A 309 -18.15 -22.95 11.86
C LYS A 309 -19.01 -24.22 11.73
N GLN A 310 -20.27 -24.13 11.29
CA GLN A 310 -21.10 -25.30 10.96
C GLN A 310 -20.63 -26.03 9.69
N ALA A 311 -20.18 -25.31 8.65
CA ALA A 311 -19.60 -25.91 7.45
C ALA A 311 -18.35 -26.75 7.77
N ILE A 312 -17.44 -26.20 8.59
CA ILE A 312 -16.24 -26.88 9.09
C ILE A 312 -16.59 -28.07 10.02
N THR A 313 -17.69 -27.98 10.77
CA THR A 313 -18.18 -29.11 11.59
C THR A 313 -18.71 -30.25 10.72
N CYS A 314 -19.28 -29.95 9.54
CA CYS A 314 -19.75 -30.96 8.58
C CYS A 314 -18.60 -31.56 7.75
N ASP A 315 -17.59 -30.74 7.40
CA ASP A 315 -16.36 -31.19 6.72
C ASP A 315 -15.13 -30.45 7.30
N PRO A 316 -14.37 -31.07 8.21
CA PRO A 316 -13.14 -30.52 8.78
C PRO A 316 -11.98 -30.31 7.78
N ARG A 317 -12.17 -30.63 6.50
CA ARG A 317 -11.18 -30.40 5.42
C ARG A 317 -11.60 -29.30 4.44
N PHE A 318 -12.71 -28.61 4.67
CA PHE A 318 -13.24 -27.57 3.79
C PHE A 318 -12.39 -26.28 3.85
N LEU A 319 -11.39 -26.19 2.96
CA LEU A 319 -10.38 -25.12 2.87
C LEU A 319 -11.01 -23.72 2.79
N GLU A 320 -11.97 -23.53 1.89
CA GLU A 320 -12.61 -22.25 1.61
C GLU A 320 -13.39 -21.74 2.82
N ALA A 321 -13.99 -22.64 3.61
CA ALA A 321 -14.68 -22.27 4.84
C ALA A 321 -13.70 -21.78 5.92
N TYR A 322 -12.50 -22.37 6.04
CA TYR A 322 -11.45 -21.84 6.93
C TYR A 322 -10.95 -20.47 6.48
N ASN A 323 -10.64 -20.30 5.18
CA ASN A 323 -10.19 -19.01 4.66
C ASN A 323 -11.23 -17.90 4.86
N ASN A 324 -12.50 -18.18 4.55
CA ASN A 324 -13.56 -17.18 4.57
C ASN A 324 -14.10 -16.92 5.99
N LEU A 325 -14.02 -17.90 6.90
CA LEU A 325 -14.16 -17.67 8.34
C LEU A 325 -13.07 -16.72 8.85
N GLY A 326 -11.82 -16.87 8.36
CA GLY A 326 -10.73 -15.94 8.64
C GLY A 326 -11.05 -14.51 8.22
N ASN A 327 -11.60 -14.30 7.00
CA ASN A 327 -12.02 -12.98 6.54
C ASN A 327 -13.08 -12.37 7.48
N ALA A 328 -14.16 -13.12 7.76
CA ALA A 328 -15.26 -12.64 8.59
C ALA A 328 -14.84 -12.35 10.03
N LEU A 329 -13.96 -13.17 10.63
CA LEU A 329 -13.39 -12.94 11.95
C LEU A 329 -12.49 -11.71 11.99
N LYS A 330 -11.71 -11.44 10.93
CA LYS A 330 -10.86 -10.25 10.84
C LYS A 330 -11.72 -8.98 10.83
N GLU A 331 -12.76 -8.93 10.00
CA GLU A 331 -13.67 -7.78 9.93
C GLU A 331 -14.47 -7.57 11.22
N PHE A 332 -14.78 -8.66 11.94
CA PHE A 332 -15.36 -8.61 13.28
C PHE A 332 -14.35 -8.23 14.39
N GLY A 333 -13.08 -7.99 14.05
CA GLY A 333 -12.01 -7.62 14.98
C GLY A 333 -11.38 -8.77 15.78
N ARG A 334 -11.77 -10.03 15.53
CA ARG A 334 -11.25 -11.24 16.20
C ARG A 334 -10.02 -11.79 15.46
N VAL A 335 -8.99 -10.95 15.37
CA VAL A 335 -7.80 -11.18 14.51
C VAL A 335 -7.03 -12.45 14.89
N ASP A 336 -6.92 -12.80 16.17
CA ASP A 336 -6.21 -14.02 16.59
C ASP A 336 -6.91 -15.31 16.12
N GLU A 337 -8.25 -15.37 16.19
CA GLU A 337 -9.01 -16.49 15.62
C GLU A 337 -8.95 -16.50 14.09
N ALA A 338 -8.87 -15.33 13.44
CA ALA A 338 -8.65 -15.25 11.99
C ALA A 338 -7.29 -15.87 11.60
N ILE A 339 -6.22 -15.55 12.32
CA ILE A 339 -4.89 -16.14 12.14
C ILE A 339 -4.93 -17.66 12.34
N GLN A 340 -5.63 -18.16 13.36
CA GLN A 340 -5.84 -19.59 13.57
C GLN A 340 -6.55 -20.24 12.38
N CYS A 341 -7.58 -19.60 11.82
CA CYS A 341 -8.29 -20.11 10.65
C CYS A 341 -7.42 -20.14 9.38
N TYR A 342 -6.63 -19.10 9.11
CA TYR A 342 -5.67 -19.10 7.99
C TYR A 342 -4.57 -20.15 8.18
N ASN A 343 -4.03 -20.30 9.39
CA ASN A 343 -3.03 -21.33 9.70
C ASN A 343 -3.60 -22.74 9.54
N GLN A 344 -4.86 -22.98 9.90
CA GLN A 344 -5.52 -24.28 9.69
C GLN A 344 -5.80 -24.53 8.20
N CYS A 345 -6.16 -23.50 7.43
CA CYS A 345 -6.23 -23.58 5.96
C CYS A 345 -4.87 -23.95 5.35
N LEU A 346 -3.77 -23.39 5.87
CA LEU A 346 -2.41 -23.69 5.41
C LEU A 346 -1.86 -25.04 5.92
N ALA A 347 -2.35 -25.56 7.05
CA ALA A 347 -2.07 -26.91 7.49
C ALA A 347 -2.73 -27.98 6.58
N LEU A 348 -3.91 -27.67 6.04
CA LEU A 348 -4.62 -28.49 5.04
C LEU A 348 -4.03 -28.34 3.62
N GLN A 349 -3.66 -27.11 3.22
CA GLN A 349 -2.99 -26.82 1.95
C GLN A 349 -1.92 -25.72 2.13
N PRO A 350 -0.63 -26.07 2.29
CA PRO A 350 0.46 -25.09 2.48
C PRO A 350 0.66 -24.11 1.32
N SER A 351 0.08 -24.40 0.15
CA SER A 351 0.15 -23.59 -1.07
C SER A 351 -1.07 -22.69 -1.31
N HIS A 352 -1.97 -22.52 -0.33
CA HIS A 352 -3.20 -21.74 -0.51
C HIS A 352 -2.94 -20.21 -0.55
N PRO A 353 -3.07 -19.53 -1.72
CA PRO A 353 -2.50 -18.20 -1.90
C PRO A 353 -3.29 -17.08 -1.21
N GLN A 354 -4.62 -17.20 -1.07
CA GLN A 354 -5.44 -16.21 -0.37
C GLN A 354 -5.10 -16.18 1.13
N ALA A 355 -4.91 -17.33 1.76
CA ALA A 355 -4.56 -17.42 3.18
C ALA A 355 -3.15 -16.84 3.45
N LEU A 356 -2.17 -17.12 2.57
CA LEU A 356 -0.86 -16.48 2.64
C LEU A 356 -0.96 -14.95 2.47
N THR A 357 -1.74 -14.47 1.49
CA THR A 357 -1.95 -13.02 1.27
C THR A 357 -2.60 -12.36 2.48
N ASN A 358 -3.61 -12.99 3.09
CA ASN A 358 -4.34 -12.46 4.24
C ASN A 358 -3.50 -12.39 5.51
N LEU A 359 -2.66 -13.40 5.78
CA LEU A 359 -1.65 -13.31 6.84
C LEU A 359 -0.65 -12.19 6.55
N GLY A 360 -0.18 -12.06 5.30
CA GLY A 360 0.67 -10.95 4.87
C GLY A 360 0.05 -9.58 5.15
N ASN A 361 -1.24 -9.41 4.87
CA ASN A 361 -1.99 -8.18 5.15
C ASN A 361 -2.07 -7.89 6.65
N ILE A 362 -2.39 -8.88 7.50
CA ILE A 362 -2.45 -8.71 8.96
C ILE A 362 -1.08 -8.34 9.54
N TYR A 363 -0.01 -9.05 9.13
CA TYR A 363 1.34 -8.69 9.57
C TYR A 363 1.79 -7.31 9.06
N MET A 364 1.26 -6.82 7.94
CA MET A 364 1.49 -5.46 7.47
C MET A 364 0.76 -4.41 8.32
N GLU A 365 -0.50 -4.68 8.69
CA GLU A 365 -1.30 -3.84 9.59
C GLU A 365 -0.69 -3.76 11.00
N TRP A 366 -0.07 -4.84 11.47
CA TRP A 366 0.73 -4.88 12.70
C TRP A 366 2.15 -4.31 12.55
N ASN A 367 2.48 -3.71 11.40
CA ASN A 367 3.82 -3.16 11.08
C ASN A 367 4.97 -4.18 11.20
N MET A 368 4.68 -5.49 11.18
CA MET A 368 5.65 -6.60 11.17
C MET A 368 6.16 -6.85 9.74
N VAL A 369 6.71 -5.80 9.13
CA VAL A 369 7.10 -5.73 7.71
C VAL A 369 7.91 -6.96 7.20
N PRO A 370 8.91 -7.51 7.92
CA PRO A 370 9.64 -8.69 7.46
C PRO A 370 8.77 -9.95 7.36
N ALA A 371 7.81 -10.13 8.28
CA ALA A 371 6.86 -11.25 8.23
C ALA A 371 5.89 -11.07 7.05
N ALA A 372 5.30 -9.88 6.90
CA ALA A 372 4.43 -9.54 5.77
C ALA A 372 5.10 -9.82 4.41
N ALA A 373 6.34 -9.34 4.23
CA ALA A 373 7.14 -9.59 3.04
C ALA A 373 7.39 -11.09 2.78
N SER A 374 7.58 -11.89 3.82
CA SER A 374 7.73 -13.35 3.70
C SER A 374 6.45 -14.01 3.16
N TYR A 375 5.28 -13.66 3.70
CA TYR A 375 3.98 -14.20 3.26
C TYR A 375 3.61 -13.80 1.83
N TYR A 376 3.87 -12.54 1.42
CA TYR A 376 3.67 -12.15 0.02
C TYR A 376 4.63 -12.88 -0.93
N LYS A 377 5.91 -13.06 -0.54
CA LYS A 377 6.88 -13.86 -1.31
C LYS A 377 6.52 -15.34 -1.38
N ALA A 378 5.93 -15.90 -0.32
CA ALA A 378 5.39 -17.26 -0.33
C ALA A 378 4.21 -17.39 -1.30
N THR A 379 3.29 -16.42 -1.29
CA THR A 379 2.16 -16.34 -2.23
C THR A 379 2.63 -16.38 -3.68
N LEU A 380 3.60 -15.52 -4.04
CA LEU A 380 4.13 -15.42 -5.41
C LEU A 380 4.97 -16.62 -5.86
N ARG A 381 5.28 -17.58 -4.97
CA ARG A 381 5.90 -18.87 -5.33
C ARG A 381 4.87 -19.95 -5.68
N VAL A 382 3.62 -19.80 -5.23
CA VAL A 382 2.57 -20.82 -5.36
C VAL A 382 1.45 -20.43 -6.32
N THR A 383 1.38 -19.16 -6.74
CA THR A 383 0.43 -18.68 -7.75
C THR A 383 1.04 -17.60 -8.65
N THR A 384 0.48 -17.45 -9.84
CA THR A 384 0.78 -16.37 -10.79
C THR A 384 -0.52 -15.64 -11.14
N GLY A 385 -0.42 -14.37 -11.56
CA GLY A 385 -1.61 -13.58 -11.93
C GLY A 385 -2.32 -12.84 -10.78
N LEU A 386 -1.82 -12.90 -9.53
CA LEU A 386 -2.28 -12.02 -8.46
C LEU A 386 -1.42 -10.75 -8.39
N SER A 387 -2.03 -9.58 -8.62
CA SER A 387 -1.37 -8.27 -8.55
C SER A 387 -1.20 -7.74 -7.13
N ALA A 388 -2.13 -8.04 -6.21
CA ALA A 388 -2.12 -7.49 -4.84
C ALA A 388 -0.84 -7.81 -4.03
N PRO A 389 -0.28 -9.04 -4.04
CA PRO A 389 0.98 -9.33 -3.33
C PRO A 389 2.17 -8.56 -3.90
N PHE A 390 2.21 -8.31 -5.21
CA PHE A 390 3.23 -7.45 -5.83
C PHE A 390 3.07 -6.00 -5.40
N ASN A 391 1.85 -5.44 -5.42
CA ASN A 391 1.59 -4.07 -4.95
C ASN A 391 2.03 -3.89 -3.48
N ASN A 392 1.71 -4.84 -2.61
CA ASN A 392 2.04 -4.73 -1.19
C ASN A 392 3.56 -4.92 -0.94
N LEU A 393 4.24 -5.80 -1.69
CA LEU A 393 5.71 -5.87 -1.69
C LEU A 393 6.36 -4.59 -2.24
N ALA A 394 5.77 -3.96 -3.26
CA ALA A 394 6.29 -2.72 -3.82
C ALA A 394 6.22 -1.57 -2.80
N ILE A 395 5.14 -1.51 -2.00
CA ILE A 395 5.01 -0.56 -0.88
C ILE A 395 6.08 -0.84 0.18
N ILE A 396 6.34 -2.11 0.54
CA ILE A 396 7.40 -2.48 1.50
C ILE A 396 8.78 -2.07 0.99
N TYR A 397 9.13 -2.44 -0.24
CA TYR A 397 10.43 -2.09 -0.83
C TYR A 397 10.62 -0.59 -0.96
N LYS A 398 9.57 0.15 -1.33
CA LYS A 398 9.56 1.61 -1.34
C LYS A 398 9.83 2.20 0.06
N GLN A 399 9.17 1.68 1.11
CA GLN A 399 9.41 2.09 2.50
C GLN A 399 10.84 1.77 2.99
N GLN A 400 11.49 0.77 2.40
CA GLN A 400 12.90 0.40 2.66
C GLN A 400 13.91 1.17 1.80
N GLY A 401 13.46 2.07 0.91
CA GLY A 401 14.33 2.78 -0.05
C GLY A 401 14.81 1.92 -1.24
N ASN A 402 14.36 0.67 -1.35
CA ASN A 402 14.67 -0.21 -2.47
C ASN A 402 13.71 0.05 -3.64
N TYR A 403 13.89 1.19 -4.30
CA TYR A 403 13.02 1.65 -5.38
C TYR A 403 13.09 0.75 -6.62
N ALA A 404 14.20 0.04 -6.84
CA ALA A 404 14.38 -0.87 -7.98
C ALA A 404 13.45 -2.08 -7.88
N ASP A 405 13.43 -2.78 -6.74
CA ASP A 405 12.52 -3.92 -6.53
C ASP A 405 11.06 -3.45 -6.44
N ALA A 406 10.80 -2.23 -5.94
CA ALA A 406 9.46 -1.64 -5.98
C ALA A 406 8.96 -1.42 -7.42
N ILE A 407 9.77 -0.84 -8.30
CA ILE A 407 9.45 -0.68 -9.74
C ILE A 407 9.27 -2.04 -10.40
N SER A 408 10.13 -3.03 -10.09
CA SER A 408 10.00 -4.40 -10.59
C SER A 408 8.65 -5.03 -10.23
N CYS A 409 8.22 -4.88 -8.97
CA CYS A 409 6.91 -5.35 -8.52
C CYS A 409 5.75 -4.61 -9.20
N TYR A 410 5.81 -3.29 -9.40
CA TYR A 410 4.78 -2.56 -10.14
C TYR A 410 4.77 -2.92 -11.65
N ASN A 411 5.90 -3.30 -12.24
CA ASN A 411 5.93 -3.82 -13.61
C ASN A 411 5.14 -5.12 -13.71
N GLU A 412 5.25 -6.02 -12.73
CA GLU A 412 4.45 -7.24 -12.67
C GLU A 412 2.95 -6.96 -12.42
N VAL A 413 2.60 -6.00 -11.56
CA VAL A 413 1.21 -5.52 -11.43
C VAL A 413 0.65 -5.11 -12.80
N LEU A 414 1.40 -4.34 -13.57
CA LEU A 414 0.98 -3.79 -14.87
C LEU A 414 1.12 -4.78 -16.04
N ARG A 415 1.81 -5.90 -15.84
CA ARG A 415 1.83 -7.06 -16.74
C ARG A 415 0.62 -7.97 -16.52
N ILE A 416 0.15 -8.05 -15.28
CA ILE A 416 -1.05 -8.80 -14.88
C ILE A 416 -2.32 -8.02 -15.25
N ASP A 417 -2.38 -6.73 -14.90
CA ASP A 417 -3.47 -5.81 -15.24
C ASP A 417 -2.91 -4.52 -15.88
N PRO A 418 -2.88 -4.44 -17.23
CA PRO A 418 -2.50 -3.23 -17.96
C PRO A 418 -3.44 -2.03 -17.77
N LEU A 419 -4.58 -2.19 -17.10
CA LEU A 419 -5.56 -1.15 -16.80
C LEU A 419 -5.56 -0.72 -15.32
N ALA A 420 -4.64 -1.25 -14.49
CA ALA A 420 -4.46 -0.87 -13.09
C ALA A 420 -3.96 0.59 -12.94
N ALA A 421 -4.86 1.56 -13.03
CA ALA A 421 -4.57 2.99 -12.88
C ALA A 421 -3.85 3.31 -11.55
N ASP A 422 -4.22 2.63 -10.47
CA ASP A 422 -3.59 2.77 -9.15
C ASP A 422 -2.14 2.23 -9.15
N GLY A 423 -1.87 1.16 -9.91
CA GLY A 423 -0.52 0.64 -10.13
C GLY A 423 0.36 1.59 -10.94
N LEU A 424 -0.20 2.28 -11.94
CA LEU A 424 0.49 3.35 -12.68
C LEU A 424 0.80 4.54 -11.77
N VAL A 425 -0.16 5.02 -10.97
CA VAL A 425 0.07 6.11 -10.01
C VAL A 425 1.15 5.73 -8.99
N ASN A 426 1.12 4.51 -8.47
CA ASN A 426 2.10 4.03 -7.50
C ASN A 426 3.51 3.88 -8.11
N ARG A 427 3.64 3.39 -9.35
CA ARG A 427 4.92 3.32 -10.06
C ARG A 427 5.44 4.72 -10.42
N GLY A 428 4.57 5.60 -10.90
CA GLY A 428 4.89 7.00 -11.18
C GLY A 428 5.38 7.75 -9.94
N ASN A 429 4.78 7.50 -8.77
CA ASN A 429 5.24 8.06 -7.50
C ASN A 429 6.68 7.60 -7.18
N THR A 430 6.97 6.30 -7.34
CA THR A 430 8.34 5.78 -7.15
C THR A 430 9.33 6.33 -8.18
N TYR A 431 8.96 6.46 -9.46
CA TYR A 431 9.81 7.10 -10.48
C TYR A 431 10.13 8.56 -10.12
N LYS A 432 9.11 9.31 -9.66
CA LYS A 432 9.27 10.71 -9.24
C LYS A 432 10.24 10.86 -8.06
N GLU A 433 10.16 9.97 -7.07
CA GLU A 433 11.05 9.98 -5.89
C GLU A 433 12.51 9.73 -6.26
N ILE A 434 12.80 8.87 -7.25
CA ILE A 434 14.15 8.68 -7.79
C ILE A 434 14.53 9.67 -8.91
N GLY A 435 13.79 10.78 -9.06
CA GLY A 435 14.09 11.85 -10.01
C GLY A 435 13.77 11.54 -11.49
N ARG A 436 13.18 10.38 -11.80
CA ARG A 436 12.74 9.96 -13.15
C ARG A 436 11.37 10.56 -13.48
N VAL A 437 11.32 11.90 -13.48
CA VAL A 437 10.06 12.66 -13.58
C VAL A 437 9.37 12.47 -14.95
N SER A 438 10.15 12.26 -16.02
CA SER A 438 9.60 12.00 -17.37
C SER A 438 8.75 10.73 -17.42
N GLU A 439 9.23 9.63 -16.84
CA GLU A 439 8.52 8.37 -16.74
C GLU A 439 7.35 8.45 -15.77
N ALA A 440 7.49 9.22 -14.67
CA ALA A 440 6.37 9.51 -13.79
C ALA A 440 5.22 10.24 -14.53
N ILE A 441 5.53 11.26 -15.33
CA ILE A 441 4.55 11.97 -16.18
C ILE A 441 3.85 11.00 -17.14
N GLN A 442 4.59 10.10 -17.79
CA GLN A 442 4.00 9.09 -18.69
C GLN A 442 3.01 8.16 -17.97
N ASP A 443 3.37 7.66 -16.79
CA ASP A 443 2.50 6.80 -15.99
C ASP A 443 1.25 7.54 -15.49
N TYR A 444 1.37 8.78 -15.00
CA TYR A 444 0.20 9.55 -14.57
C TYR A 444 -0.72 9.93 -15.75
N ILE A 445 -0.17 10.29 -16.93
CA ILE A 445 -0.97 10.54 -18.13
C ILE A 445 -1.74 9.27 -18.51
N ARG A 446 -1.10 8.10 -18.47
CA ARG A 446 -1.78 6.82 -18.74
C ARG A 446 -2.86 6.51 -17.69
N ALA A 447 -2.59 6.78 -16.41
CA ALA A 447 -3.58 6.61 -15.34
C ALA A 447 -4.81 7.52 -15.52
N VAL A 448 -4.58 8.81 -15.85
CA VAL A 448 -5.65 9.78 -16.17
C VAL A 448 -6.44 9.35 -17.41
N ASN A 449 -5.78 8.83 -18.45
CA ASN A 449 -6.47 8.35 -19.65
C ASN A 449 -7.34 7.11 -19.39
N ILE A 450 -6.94 6.23 -18.46
CA ILE A 450 -7.71 5.03 -18.07
C ILE A 450 -8.85 5.39 -17.09
N ARG A 451 -8.59 6.29 -16.14
CA ARG A 451 -9.57 6.71 -15.12
C ARG A 451 -9.59 8.25 -15.00
N PRO A 452 -10.26 8.98 -15.91
CA PRO A 452 -10.24 10.45 -15.96
C PRO A 452 -10.75 11.16 -14.70
N THR A 453 -11.53 10.46 -13.87
CA THR A 453 -12.09 10.95 -12.61
C THR A 453 -11.15 10.81 -11.40
N MET A 454 -9.95 10.24 -11.57
CA MET A 454 -8.99 10.01 -10.48
C MET A 454 -8.25 11.29 -10.08
N ALA A 455 -8.77 12.02 -9.09
CA ALA A 455 -8.20 13.29 -8.62
C ALA A 455 -6.70 13.17 -8.22
N GLU A 456 -6.30 12.06 -7.60
CA GLU A 456 -4.93 11.75 -7.22
C GLU A 456 -3.98 11.69 -8.42
N ALA A 457 -4.43 11.11 -9.53
CA ALA A 457 -3.62 11.03 -10.75
C ALA A 457 -3.40 12.42 -11.35
N HIS A 458 -4.42 13.28 -11.35
CA HIS A 458 -4.29 14.69 -11.78
C HIS A 458 -3.37 15.50 -10.85
N ALA A 459 -3.47 15.34 -9.52
CA ALA A 459 -2.61 16.05 -8.57
C ALA A 459 -1.14 15.60 -8.63
N ASN A 460 -0.88 14.31 -8.82
CA ASN A 460 0.48 13.78 -8.97
C ASN A 460 1.08 14.16 -10.34
N LEU A 461 0.28 14.13 -11.42
CA LEU A 461 0.66 14.68 -12.73
C LEU A 461 1.01 16.18 -12.64
N ALA A 462 0.17 16.96 -11.96
CA ALA A 462 0.40 18.38 -11.75
C ALA A 462 1.73 18.65 -11.01
N SER A 463 2.01 17.88 -9.96
CA SER A 463 3.27 17.99 -9.23
C SER A 463 4.49 17.59 -10.08
N ALA A 464 4.36 16.57 -10.92
CA ALA A 464 5.44 16.19 -11.83
C ALA A 464 5.67 17.24 -12.94
N TYR A 465 4.60 17.85 -13.49
CA TYR A 465 4.72 19.00 -14.39
C TYR A 465 5.40 20.19 -13.71
N LYS A 466 5.09 20.50 -12.44
CA LYS A 466 5.78 21.54 -11.66
C LYS A 466 7.28 21.23 -11.56
N ASP A 467 7.63 20.01 -11.19
CA ASP A 467 9.02 19.58 -11.00
C ASP A 467 9.81 19.54 -12.33
N SER A 468 9.13 19.34 -13.47
CA SER A 468 9.68 19.50 -14.83
C SER A 468 9.53 20.92 -15.42
N GLY A 469 9.16 21.94 -14.63
CA GLY A 469 9.05 23.33 -15.09
C GLY A 469 7.89 23.65 -16.03
N HIS A 470 6.98 22.71 -16.27
CA HIS A 470 5.79 22.86 -17.12
C HIS A 470 4.63 23.51 -16.34
N VAL A 471 4.87 24.71 -15.80
CA VAL A 471 4.06 25.27 -14.70
C VAL A 471 2.59 25.53 -15.07
N GLU A 472 2.28 25.95 -16.30
CA GLU A 472 0.88 26.13 -16.74
C GLU A 472 0.11 24.79 -16.81
N ALA A 473 0.79 23.71 -17.20
CA ALA A 473 0.20 22.37 -17.20
C ALA A 473 -0.03 21.88 -15.76
N ALA A 474 0.88 22.21 -14.84
CA ALA A 474 0.69 21.95 -13.41
C ALA A 474 -0.55 22.69 -12.86
N ILE A 475 -0.69 23.99 -13.12
CA ILE A 475 -1.86 24.79 -12.70
C ILE A 475 -3.16 24.19 -13.25
N LYS A 476 -3.18 23.80 -14.54
CA LYS A 476 -4.35 23.16 -15.16
C LYS A 476 -4.71 21.82 -14.51
N SER A 477 -3.73 20.95 -14.29
CA SER A 477 -3.97 19.63 -13.67
C SER A 477 -4.34 19.72 -12.18
N TYR A 478 -3.79 20.68 -11.42
CA TYR A 478 -4.25 20.95 -10.05
C TYR A 478 -5.69 21.46 -10.01
N LYS A 479 -6.07 22.40 -10.88
CA LYS A 479 -7.46 22.85 -10.99
C LYS A 479 -8.40 21.70 -11.40
N GLN A 480 -7.97 20.79 -12.27
CA GLN A 480 -8.74 19.59 -12.63
C GLN A 480 -8.89 18.61 -11.45
N ALA A 481 -7.86 18.42 -10.63
CA ALA A 481 -7.94 17.61 -9.41
C ALA A 481 -8.96 18.18 -8.41
N LEU A 482 -9.00 19.51 -8.23
CA LEU A 482 -9.93 20.19 -7.34
C LEU A 482 -11.37 20.20 -7.86
N VAL A 483 -11.58 20.24 -9.20
CA VAL A 483 -12.92 20.03 -9.80
C VAL A 483 -13.46 18.62 -9.54
N LEU A 484 -12.58 17.62 -9.47
CA LEU A 484 -12.95 16.23 -9.15
C LEU A 484 -13.10 15.96 -7.65
N ARG A 485 -12.35 16.70 -6.81
CA ARG A 485 -12.42 16.64 -5.34
C ARG A 485 -12.08 18.02 -4.75
N PRO A 486 -13.07 18.83 -4.36
CA PRO A 486 -12.83 20.17 -3.81
C PRO A 486 -12.05 20.14 -2.48
N GLU A 487 -12.44 19.28 -1.54
CA GLU A 487 -11.70 19.04 -0.30
C GLU A 487 -10.49 18.13 -0.57
N PHE A 488 -9.43 18.70 -1.15
CA PHE A 488 -8.17 18.00 -1.42
C PHE A 488 -6.95 18.85 -0.99
N PRO A 489 -6.58 18.83 0.31
CA PRO A 489 -5.50 19.64 0.89
C PRO A 489 -4.19 19.68 0.10
N GLU A 490 -3.74 18.53 -0.41
CA GLU A 490 -2.49 18.43 -1.18
C GLU A 490 -2.57 19.19 -2.50
N ALA A 491 -3.74 19.18 -3.16
CA ALA A 491 -3.95 19.90 -4.41
C ALA A 491 -4.10 21.42 -4.15
N THR A 492 -4.88 21.84 -3.14
CA THR A 492 -5.01 23.27 -2.77
C THR A 492 -3.67 23.88 -2.39
N CYS A 493 -2.95 23.26 -1.46
CA CYS A 493 -1.68 23.78 -0.93
C CYS A 493 -0.58 23.87 -2.00
N ASN A 494 -0.51 22.90 -2.92
CA ASN A 494 0.44 22.97 -4.03
C ASN A 494 -0.03 23.89 -5.16
N LEU A 495 -1.33 24.06 -5.41
CA LEU A 495 -1.84 25.04 -6.36
C LEU A 495 -1.49 26.46 -5.90
N LEU A 496 -1.75 26.81 -4.65
CA LEU A 496 -1.37 28.12 -4.06
C LEU A 496 0.13 28.39 -4.25
N HIS A 497 0.98 27.44 -3.87
CA HIS A 497 2.43 27.56 -4.06
C HIS A 497 2.79 27.77 -5.55
N THR A 498 2.14 27.04 -6.45
CA THR A 498 2.41 27.11 -7.90
C THR A 498 1.97 28.45 -8.51
N LEU A 499 0.84 29.01 -8.04
CA LEU A 499 0.35 30.35 -8.41
C LEU A 499 1.28 31.45 -7.89
N GLN A 500 1.72 31.36 -6.63
CA GLN A 500 2.70 32.28 -6.03
C GLN A 500 4.03 32.25 -6.81
N CYS A 501 4.50 31.07 -7.25
CA CYS A 501 5.70 30.93 -8.07
C CYS A 501 5.59 31.59 -9.47
N VAL A 502 4.40 31.82 -10.02
CA VAL A 502 4.20 32.55 -11.29
C VAL A 502 3.63 33.96 -11.11
N CYS A 503 3.53 34.45 -9.87
CA CYS A 503 2.87 35.72 -9.54
C CYS A 503 1.44 35.83 -10.13
N ASN A 504 0.66 34.75 -10.09
CA ASN A 504 -0.79 34.89 -10.18
C ASN A 504 -1.30 35.21 -8.77
N TRP A 505 -2.00 36.34 -8.64
CA TRP A 505 -2.51 36.87 -7.38
C TRP A 505 -4.04 37.08 -7.38
N GLU A 506 -4.76 36.55 -8.37
CA GLU A 506 -6.18 36.88 -8.65
C GLU A 506 -7.12 36.60 -7.46
N ASP A 507 -6.90 35.51 -6.71
CA ASP A 507 -7.65 35.15 -5.49
C ASP A 507 -6.72 35.00 -4.25
N ARG A 508 -5.55 35.66 -4.27
CA ARG A 508 -4.40 35.37 -3.38
C ARG A 508 -4.76 35.19 -1.90
N ASP A 509 -5.44 36.19 -1.34
CA ASP A 509 -5.60 36.29 0.12
C ASP A 509 -6.69 35.33 0.63
N GLN A 510 -7.71 35.03 -0.19
CA GLN A 510 -8.67 33.95 0.07
C GLN A 510 -7.95 32.59 0.08
N MET A 511 -7.09 32.32 -0.90
CA MET A 511 -6.34 31.05 -0.96
C MET A 511 -5.35 30.90 0.21
N PHE A 512 -4.71 31.97 0.66
CA PHE A 512 -3.88 31.92 1.88
C PHE A 512 -4.72 31.63 3.14
N ALA A 513 -5.89 32.26 3.29
CA ALA A 513 -6.78 31.99 4.42
C ALA A 513 -7.32 30.54 4.41
N GLU A 514 -7.68 30.00 3.24
CA GLU A 514 -8.08 28.61 3.06
C GLU A 514 -6.96 27.65 3.46
N VAL A 515 -5.73 27.88 2.95
CA VAL A 515 -4.57 27.04 3.25
C VAL A 515 -4.15 27.15 4.73
N GLU A 516 -4.26 28.32 5.36
CA GLU A 516 -4.03 28.46 6.80
C GLU A 516 -5.07 27.66 7.61
N GLY A 517 -6.34 27.67 7.19
CA GLY A 517 -7.39 26.82 7.75
C GLY A 517 -7.10 25.33 7.57
N ILE A 518 -6.63 24.91 6.40
CA ILE A 518 -6.19 23.52 6.12
C ILE A 518 -5.05 23.11 7.06
N ILE A 519 -3.99 23.92 7.17
CA ILE A 519 -2.85 23.66 8.07
C ILE A 519 -3.34 23.50 9.51
N LYS A 520 -4.14 24.45 10.02
CA LYS A 520 -4.68 24.42 11.39
C LYS A 520 -5.54 23.19 11.65
N ARG A 521 -6.38 22.76 10.69
CA ARG A 521 -7.14 21.50 10.78
C ARG A 521 -6.22 20.28 10.83
N GLN A 522 -5.21 20.20 9.97
CA GLN A 522 -4.28 19.06 9.90
C GLN A 522 -3.45 18.90 11.17
N ILE A 523 -2.89 20.00 11.69
CA ILE A 523 -2.11 20.00 12.95
C ILE A 523 -2.99 19.55 14.13
N ASN A 524 -4.21 20.08 14.25
CA ASN A 524 -5.17 19.66 15.29
C ASN A 524 -5.54 18.18 15.19
N MET A 525 -5.56 17.60 13.99
CA MET A 525 -5.80 16.17 13.74
C MET A 525 -4.53 15.31 13.86
N SER A 526 -3.37 15.87 14.23
CA SER A 526 -2.06 15.20 14.24
C SER A 526 -1.64 14.60 12.87
N VAL A 527 -2.18 15.16 11.78
CA VAL A 527 -1.84 14.83 10.39
C VAL A 527 -0.68 15.71 9.94
N LEU A 528 0.23 15.17 9.12
CA LEU A 528 1.33 15.95 8.54
C LEU A 528 0.76 17.06 7.62
N PRO A 529 1.10 18.35 7.82
CA PRO A 529 0.55 19.42 6.98
C PRO A 529 0.97 19.32 5.52
N SER A 530 0.03 19.56 4.59
CA SER A 530 0.31 19.53 3.14
C SER A 530 1.17 20.72 2.67
N VAL A 531 1.42 21.71 3.54
CA VAL A 531 2.41 22.78 3.33
C VAL A 531 3.73 22.38 3.97
N GLN A 532 4.78 22.27 3.16
CA GLN A 532 6.14 22.01 3.62
C GLN A 532 6.73 23.23 4.36
N PRO A 533 7.61 23.03 5.36
CA PRO A 533 8.27 24.12 6.08
C PRO A 533 8.98 25.13 5.17
N PHE A 534 9.55 24.69 4.04
CA PHE A 534 10.21 25.57 3.07
C PHE A 534 9.23 26.51 2.34
N HIS A 535 8.01 26.04 2.04
CA HIS A 535 6.97 26.91 1.45
C HIS A 535 6.52 27.97 2.46
N ALA A 536 6.32 27.57 3.73
CA ALA A 536 5.92 28.45 4.83
C ALA A 536 6.85 29.66 5.05
N ILE A 537 8.14 29.54 4.68
CA ILE A 537 9.11 30.64 4.75
C ILE A 537 8.62 31.88 3.99
N ALA A 538 8.15 31.71 2.75
CA ALA A 538 7.71 32.79 1.87
C ALA A 538 6.23 33.18 2.07
N TYR A 539 5.49 32.47 2.92
CA TYR A 539 4.06 32.70 3.13
C TYR A 539 3.81 33.81 4.16
N PRO A 540 2.75 34.63 4.01
CA PRO A 540 2.37 35.69 4.96
C PRO A 540 1.64 35.14 6.20
N ILE A 541 2.15 34.06 6.79
CA ILE A 541 1.56 33.38 7.96
C ILE A 541 2.33 33.69 9.24
N ASP A 542 1.66 33.48 10.37
CA ASP A 542 2.20 33.59 11.73
C ASP A 542 3.51 32.77 11.91
N PRO A 543 4.59 33.35 12.45
CA PRO A 543 5.83 32.64 12.74
C PRO A 543 5.68 31.42 13.66
N LEU A 544 4.73 31.42 14.60
CA LEU A 544 4.41 30.26 15.44
C LEU A 544 3.73 29.16 14.64
N LEU A 545 2.87 29.49 13.66
CA LEU A 545 2.29 28.49 12.77
C LEU A 545 3.37 27.83 11.89
N ALA A 546 4.36 28.61 11.43
CA ALA A 546 5.52 28.07 10.73
C ALA A 546 6.35 27.12 11.62
N LEU A 547 6.53 27.44 12.91
CA LEU A 547 7.15 26.54 13.89
C LEU A 547 6.33 25.24 14.10
N GLU A 548 4.99 25.30 14.16
CA GLU A 548 4.17 24.10 14.30
C GLU A 548 4.16 23.20 13.04
N ILE A 549 4.27 23.80 11.85
CA ILE A 549 4.53 23.05 10.60
C ILE A 549 5.88 22.31 10.74
N SER A 550 6.96 23.01 11.11
CA SER A 550 8.27 22.38 11.34
C SER A 550 8.23 21.28 12.41
N ARG A 551 7.55 21.49 13.55
CA ARG A 551 7.35 20.48 14.61
C ARG A 551 6.63 19.23 14.10
N SER A 552 5.62 19.42 13.25
CA SER A 552 4.87 18.32 12.62
C SER A 552 5.75 17.48 11.69
N TYR A 553 6.63 18.13 10.91
CA TYR A 553 7.59 17.44 10.05
C TYR A 553 8.69 16.72 10.86
N ALA A 554 9.24 17.33 11.92
CA ALA A 554 10.21 16.67 12.81
C ALA A 554 9.60 15.43 13.51
N SER A 555 8.34 15.55 13.94
CA SER A 555 7.57 14.43 14.51
C SER A 555 7.33 13.30 13.51
N HIS A 556 7.27 13.62 12.22
CA HIS A 556 7.21 12.63 11.15
C HIS A 556 8.56 11.96 10.89
N CYS A 557 9.67 12.72 10.93
CA CYS A 557 11.03 12.14 10.84
C CYS A 557 11.32 11.16 12.00
N LEU A 558 10.85 11.43 13.22
CA LEU A 558 10.90 10.46 14.33
C LEU A 558 10.10 9.18 14.05
N LYS A 559 8.92 9.29 13.42
CA LYS A 559 8.09 8.14 12.98
C LYS A 559 8.67 7.37 11.78
N ILE A 560 9.66 7.94 11.08
CA ILE A 560 10.47 7.24 10.06
C ILE A 560 11.66 6.55 10.74
N ALA A 561 12.41 7.29 11.57
CA ALA A 561 13.56 6.80 12.33
C ALA A 561 13.25 5.51 13.12
N SER A 562 12.11 5.46 13.81
CA SER A 562 11.68 4.29 14.59
C SER A 562 11.46 3.02 13.75
N ARG A 563 11.26 3.12 12.43
CA ARG A 563 11.07 1.96 11.53
C ARG A 563 12.37 1.21 11.24
N PHE A 564 13.52 1.86 11.41
CA PHE A 564 14.83 1.22 11.27
C PHE A 564 15.21 0.39 12.52
N SER A 565 14.47 0.53 13.62
CA SER A 565 14.62 -0.26 14.87
C SER A 565 16.06 -0.32 15.41
N ILE A 566 16.82 0.77 15.24
CA ILE A 566 18.19 0.88 15.76
C ILE A 566 18.13 1.11 17.29
N PRO A 567 18.95 0.42 18.11
CA PRO A 567 19.12 0.79 19.52
C PRO A 567 19.80 2.17 19.64
N SER A 568 19.63 2.83 20.79
CA SER A 568 20.30 4.11 21.09
C SER A 568 21.82 4.00 20.89
N PHE A 569 22.40 5.00 20.22
CA PHE A 569 23.83 5.01 19.90
C PHE A 569 24.71 5.26 21.13
N ASN A 570 25.89 4.63 21.15
CA ASN A 570 26.94 4.93 22.12
C ASN A 570 27.74 6.14 21.61
N HIS A 571 27.45 7.31 22.16
CA HIS A 571 28.16 8.56 21.85
C HIS A 571 29.61 8.56 22.37
N PRO A 572 30.48 9.44 21.82
CA PRO A 572 31.81 9.69 22.39
C PRO A 572 31.73 10.15 23.85
N SER A 573 32.71 9.76 24.67
CA SER A 573 32.81 10.22 26.06
C SER A 573 32.84 11.76 26.15
N PRO A 574 32.06 12.39 27.04
CA PRO A 574 31.93 13.85 27.12
C PRO A 574 33.12 14.47 27.86
N VAL A 575 34.32 14.35 27.30
CA VAL A 575 35.59 14.83 27.87
C VAL A 575 36.13 16.00 27.02
N PRO A 576 36.58 17.12 27.61
CA PRO A 576 37.18 18.23 26.88
C PRO A 576 38.42 17.79 26.08
N VAL A 577 38.58 18.34 24.88
CA VAL A 577 39.53 17.91 23.84
C VAL A 577 40.96 17.70 24.39
N LYS A 578 41.48 18.67 25.15
CA LYS A 578 42.86 18.61 25.68
C LYS A 578 43.01 18.10 27.14
N GLN A 579 42.02 17.37 27.66
CA GLN A 579 42.11 16.68 28.96
C GLN A 579 42.47 15.19 28.81
N ASN A 580 43.00 14.57 29.88
CA ASN A 580 43.38 13.15 29.87
C ASN A 580 42.18 12.25 29.54
N GLY A 581 42.25 11.53 28.41
CA GLY A 581 41.16 10.70 27.89
C GLY A 581 40.17 11.42 26.96
N GLY A 582 40.42 12.69 26.64
CA GLY A 582 39.77 13.41 25.55
C GLY A 582 40.31 13.02 24.17
N PHE A 583 39.64 13.51 23.12
CA PHE A 583 40.11 13.42 21.74
C PHE A 583 41.01 14.62 21.43
N GLU A 584 42.17 14.42 20.82
CA GLU A 584 43.11 15.51 20.47
C GLU A 584 42.50 16.63 19.61
N ARG A 585 41.42 16.30 18.86
CA ARG A 585 40.66 17.20 18.00
C ARG A 585 39.15 16.95 18.16
N ILE A 586 38.33 17.98 17.97
CA ILE A 586 36.87 17.81 17.89
C ILE A 586 36.45 17.38 16.49
N ARG A 587 35.64 16.32 16.38
CA ARG A 587 35.12 15.80 15.11
C ARG A 587 33.80 16.46 14.76
N VAL A 588 33.78 17.14 13.62
CA VAL A 588 32.61 17.84 13.10
C VAL A 588 32.18 17.19 11.78
N GLY A 589 30.96 16.68 11.75
CA GLY A 589 30.35 16.08 10.57
C GLY A 589 29.40 17.06 9.89
N TYR A 590 29.59 17.33 8.61
CA TYR A 590 28.68 18.13 7.79
C TYR A 590 27.86 17.21 6.88
N LEU A 591 26.54 17.13 7.08
CA LEU A 591 25.64 16.29 6.29
C LEU A 591 24.84 17.18 5.32
N SER A 592 24.95 16.90 4.00
CA SER A 592 24.28 17.71 2.97
C SER A 592 23.98 16.95 1.68
N SER A 593 22.81 17.22 1.08
CA SER A 593 22.54 16.93 -0.34
C SER A 593 23.15 17.94 -1.32
N ASP A 594 23.78 19.00 -0.83
CA ASP A 594 24.03 20.21 -1.63
C ASP A 594 25.51 20.44 -1.95
N PHE A 595 26.35 19.41 -1.72
CA PHE A 595 27.75 19.34 -2.15
C PHE A 595 27.85 19.11 -3.66
N GLY A 596 27.84 20.19 -4.43
CA GLY A 596 27.73 20.21 -5.89
C GLY A 596 27.43 21.62 -6.41
N ASN A 597 26.88 21.75 -7.61
CA ASN A 597 26.51 23.05 -8.18
C ASN A 597 25.21 23.63 -7.56
N HIS A 598 25.27 23.93 -6.26
CA HIS A 598 24.16 24.46 -5.46
C HIS A 598 24.62 25.72 -4.68
N PRO A 599 23.73 26.71 -4.42
CA PRO A 599 24.06 27.91 -3.66
C PRO A 599 24.79 27.70 -2.32
N LEU A 600 24.54 26.58 -1.62
CA LEU A 600 25.28 26.23 -0.41
C LEU A 600 26.78 26.07 -0.70
N SER A 601 27.14 25.24 -1.68
CA SER A 601 28.55 25.00 -2.06
C SER A 601 29.19 26.24 -2.70
N HIS A 602 28.42 27.08 -3.40
CA HIS A 602 28.90 28.38 -3.89
C HIS A 602 29.36 29.30 -2.75
N LEU A 603 28.76 29.16 -1.56
CA LEU A 603 28.97 30.02 -0.39
C LEU A 603 29.92 29.43 0.65
N MET A 604 29.94 28.09 0.78
CA MET A 604 30.73 27.34 1.76
C MET A 604 31.96 26.64 1.18
N GLY A 605 32.27 26.79 -0.11
CA GLY A 605 33.26 25.99 -0.86
C GLY A 605 34.54 25.62 -0.08
N SER A 606 35.26 26.61 0.44
CA SER A 606 36.48 26.40 1.23
C SER A 606 36.30 26.42 2.76
N VAL A 607 35.08 26.50 3.31
CA VAL A 607 34.83 26.42 4.76
C VAL A 607 35.38 25.11 5.34
N PHE A 608 35.19 24.01 4.62
CA PHE A 608 35.58 22.66 5.05
C PHE A 608 37.10 22.47 5.11
N GLY A 609 37.86 23.17 4.25
CA GLY A 609 39.33 23.17 4.25
C GLY A 609 39.98 24.21 5.16
N MET A 610 39.29 25.31 5.48
CA MET A 610 39.80 26.40 6.31
C MET A 610 39.81 26.10 7.82
N HIS A 611 39.24 24.98 8.26
CA HIS A 611 39.28 24.57 9.65
C HIS A 611 40.70 24.32 10.15
N ASN A 612 40.98 24.69 11.40
CA ASN A 612 42.28 24.41 12.01
C ASN A 612 42.43 22.91 12.30
N ARG A 613 43.10 22.20 11.39
CA ARG A 613 43.36 20.75 11.47
C ARG A 613 44.15 20.31 12.71
N GLU A 614 44.76 21.22 13.48
CA GLU A 614 45.35 20.91 14.79
C GLU A 614 44.29 20.70 15.90
N HIS A 615 43.06 21.19 15.72
CA HIS A 615 42.04 21.25 16.79
C HIS A 615 40.67 20.73 16.34
N VAL A 616 40.39 20.72 15.03
CA VAL A 616 39.14 20.25 14.42
C VAL A 616 39.47 19.18 13.37
N GLU A 617 38.70 18.11 13.34
CA GLU A 617 38.73 17.05 12.32
C GLU A 617 37.40 17.08 11.55
N VAL A 618 37.46 17.24 10.23
CA VAL A 618 36.27 17.58 9.40
C VAL A 618 35.84 16.39 8.54
N PHE A 619 34.58 16.00 8.69
CA PHE A 619 33.92 14.97 7.88
C PHE A 619 32.80 15.60 7.05
N CYS A 620 32.75 15.31 5.75
CA CYS A 620 31.68 15.76 4.85
C CYS A 620 30.94 14.54 4.28
N TYR A 621 29.65 14.41 4.58
CA TYR A 621 28.79 13.31 4.17
C TYR A 621 27.81 13.79 3.08
N ALA A 622 28.00 13.34 1.85
CA ALA A 622 27.18 13.75 0.71
C ALA A 622 25.95 12.86 0.52
N LEU A 623 24.76 13.42 0.76
CA LEU A 623 23.48 12.75 0.47
C LEU A 623 23.16 12.72 -1.04
N SER A 624 23.90 13.47 -1.86
CA SER A 624 23.79 13.50 -3.32
C SER A 624 25.03 12.90 -3.99
N SER A 625 24.82 12.16 -5.08
CA SER A 625 25.88 11.61 -5.92
C SER A 625 26.72 12.72 -6.55
N ASN A 626 27.96 12.41 -6.91
CA ASN A 626 28.85 13.37 -7.59
C ASN A 626 28.23 13.89 -8.91
N ASP A 627 28.01 15.21 -8.99
CA ASP A 627 27.48 15.90 -10.18
C ASP A 627 28.57 16.30 -11.20
N ASN A 628 29.83 15.99 -10.89
CA ASN A 628 31.05 16.35 -11.62
C ASN A 628 31.33 17.86 -11.70
N SER A 629 30.66 18.68 -10.88
CA SER A 629 30.94 20.12 -10.80
C SER A 629 32.30 20.42 -10.15
N GLU A 630 32.88 21.56 -10.50
CA GLU A 630 34.06 22.13 -9.82
C GLU A 630 33.85 22.25 -8.30
N TRP A 631 32.62 22.53 -7.88
CA TRP A 631 32.21 22.69 -6.47
C TRP A 631 32.30 21.38 -5.70
N ARG A 632 31.79 20.27 -6.28
CA ARG A 632 31.89 18.93 -5.68
C ARG A 632 33.35 18.47 -5.63
N GLN A 633 34.10 18.64 -6.72
CA GLN A 633 35.52 18.27 -6.80
C GLN A 633 36.36 19.05 -5.78
N HIS A 634 36.08 20.35 -5.62
CA HIS A 634 36.80 21.21 -4.68
C HIS A 634 36.55 20.83 -3.21
N ILE A 635 35.29 20.63 -2.82
CA ILE A 635 34.96 20.23 -1.43
C ILE A 635 35.53 18.83 -1.13
N GLN A 636 35.54 17.92 -2.11
CA GLN A 636 36.19 16.61 -2.00
C GLN A 636 37.71 16.66 -1.85
N PHE A 637 38.36 17.73 -2.31
CA PHE A 637 39.81 17.93 -2.21
C PHE A 637 40.23 18.65 -0.91
N GLU A 638 39.42 19.60 -0.42
CA GLU A 638 39.76 20.41 0.75
C GLU A 638 39.27 19.86 2.10
N ALA A 639 38.17 19.09 2.14
CA ALA A 639 37.73 18.41 3.36
C ALA A 639 38.77 17.36 3.80
N GLU A 640 38.91 17.13 5.12
CA GLU A 640 39.83 16.11 5.63
C GLU A 640 39.31 14.70 5.35
N HIS A 641 38.02 14.47 5.57
CA HIS A 641 37.31 13.26 5.16
C HIS A 641 36.07 13.65 4.34
N PHE A 642 35.88 13.01 3.17
CA PHE A 642 34.66 13.17 2.36
C PHE A 642 34.09 11.80 1.97
N VAL A 643 32.81 11.56 2.25
CA VAL A 643 32.12 10.30 1.98
C VAL A 643 30.89 10.54 1.11
N ASP A 644 30.79 9.87 -0.04
CA ASP A 644 29.56 9.81 -0.83
C ASP A 644 28.64 8.73 -0.22
N VAL A 645 27.55 9.17 0.41
CA VAL A 645 26.58 8.31 1.10
C VAL A 645 25.22 8.29 0.38
N SER A 646 25.16 8.84 -0.84
CA SER A 646 23.92 9.03 -1.61
C SER A 646 23.18 7.72 -1.90
N ALA A 647 23.93 6.62 -2.13
CA ALA A 647 23.40 5.28 -2.36
C ALA A 647 23.08 4.48 -1.08
N MET A 648 23.31 5.03 0.13
CA MET A 648 23.16 4.31 1.40
C MET A 648 21.79 4.56 2.05
N THR A 649 21.26 3.57 2.79
CA THR A 649 20.04 3.71 3.61
C THR A 649 20.33 4.54 4.87
N SER A 650 19.30 5.21 5.41
CA SER A 650 19.51 6.23 6.46
C SER A 650 20.07 5.66 7.77
N ASP A 651 19.78 4.39 8.05
CA ASP A 651 20.33 3.67 9.20
C ASP A 651 21.85 3.39 9.06
N VAL A 652 22.31 3.09 7.84
CA VAL A 652 23.74 2.86 7.55
C VAL A 652 24.52 4.17 7.70
N ILE A 653 23.95 5.28 7.25
CA ILE A 653 24.56 6.61 7.40
C ILE A 653 24.64 7.01 8.89
N ALA A 654 23.58 6.77 9.66
CA ALA A 654 23.58 7.04 11.10
C ALA A 654 24.61 6.16 11.85
N LYS A 655 24.73 4.88 11.51
CA LYS A 655 25.77 3.98 12.07
C LYS A 655 27.17 4.49 11.76
N MET A 656 27.45 4.82 10.50
CA MET A 656 28.73 5.39 10.05
C MET A 656 29.10 6.66 10.84
N ILE A 657 28.19 7.63 10.95
CA ILE A 657 28.42 8.87 11.74
C ILE A 657 28.74 8.57 13.21
N ASN A 658 28.11 7.55 13.81
CA ASN A 658 28.44 7.15 15.17
C ASN A 658 29.77 6.38 15.25
N GLU A 659 30.10 5.54 14.28
CA GLU A 659 31.36 4.79 14.17
C GLU A 659 32.56 5.73 13.99
N ASP A 660 32.41 6.79 13.19
CA ASP A 660 33.37 7.90 13.02
C ASP A 660 33.55 8.75 14.30
N LYS A 661 32.71 8.55 15.33
CA LYS A 661 32.74 9.28 16.61
C LYS A 661 32.59 10.80 16.48
N ILE A 662 31.73 11.25 15.57
CA ILE A 662 31.36 12.66 15.42
C ILE A 662 30.79 13.21 16.74
N GLN A 663 31.42 14.26 17.30
CA GLN A 663 30.89 14.98 18.47
C GLN A 663 29.78 15.96 18.07
N ILE A 664 29.93 16.66 16.95
CA ILE A 664 28.97 17.67 16.49
C ILE A 664 28.56 17.39 15.03
N LEU A 665 27.28 17.11 14.81
CA LEU A 665 26.72 16.87 13.47
C LEU A 665 25.91 18.08 12.98
N ILE A 666 26.31 18.64 11.84
CA ILE A 666 25.74 19.84 11.23
C ILE A 666 24.77 19.45 10.12
N ASN A 667 23.51 19.88 10.26
CA ASN A 667 22.48 19.80 9.25
C ASN A 667 22.58 21.01 8.32
N LEU A 668 23.12 20.79 7.11
CA LEU A 668 23.23 21.81 6.07
C LEU A 668 22.06 21.80 5.07
N ASN A 669 20.93 21.16 5.41
CA ASN A 669 19.74 21.13 4.54
C ASN A 669 18.47 21.67 5.21
N GLY A 670 18.18 21.29 6.46
CA GLY A 670 16.86 21.49 7.06
C GLY A 670 15.77 20.86 6.18
N TYR A 671 14.73 21.60 5.80
CA TYR A 671 13.62 21.07 4.98
C TYR A 671 13.70 21.39 3.48
N THR A 672 14.87 21.23 2.88
CA THR A 672 15.09 21.37 1.42
C THR A 672 15.00 20.04 0.66
N LYS A 673 15.04 20.09 -0.68
CA LYS A 673 15.03 18.92 -1.55
C LYS A 673 16.32 18.10 -1.36
N GLY A 674 16.18 16.82 -1.00
CA GLY A 674 17.30 15.91 -0.74
C GLY A 674 17.66 15.75 0.75
N ALA A 675 17.05 16.53 1.63
CA ALA A 675 17.23 16.41 3.07
C ALA A 675 16.75 15.06 3.62
N ARG A 676 17.54 14.48 4.53
CA ARG A 676 17.28 13.18 5.19
C ARG A 676 17.28 13.33 6.72
N ASN A 677 16.34 14.14 7.20
CA ASN A 677 16.24 14.55 8.61
C ASN A 677 15.94 13.40 9.59
N GLU A 678 15.51 12.25 9.10
CA GLU A 678 15.41 11.02 9.88
C GLU A 678 16.77 10.51 10.38
N ILE A 679 17.89 10.84 9.70
CA ILE A 679 19.25 10.55 10.17
C ILE A 679 19.52 11.28 11.49
N PHE A 680 19.20 12.57 11.55
CA PHE A 680 19.26 13.36 12.79
C PHE A 680 18.25 12.88 13.84
N ALA A 681 17.06 12.42 13.43
CA ALA A 681 16.06 11.88 14.35
C ALA A 681 16.48 10.53 14.98
N MET A 682 17.46 9.83 14.40
CA MET A 682 18.12 8.65 15.01
C MET A 682 19.28 9.01 15.95
N GLN A 683 19.64 10.29 16.06
CA GLN A 683 20.65 10.83 16.99
C GLN A 683 22.00 10.05 17.03
N PRO A 684 22.76 9.98 15.93
CA PRO A 684 24.07 9.31 15.92
C PRO A 684 25.18 10.11 16.66
N ALA A 685 25.07 11.44 16.70
CA ALA A 685 26.00 12.35 17.39
C ALA A 685 25.35 12.99 18.64
N PRO A 686 26.13 13.29 19.70
CA PRO A 686 25.60 13.82 20.97
C PRO A 686 25.22 15.30 20.93
N ILE A 687 25.64 16.04 19.89
CA ILE A 687 25.25 17.43 19.63
C ILE A 687 24.88 17.54 18.15
N GLN A 688 23.70 18.07 17.86
CA GLN A 688 23.22 18.25 16.48
C GLN A 688 22.79 19.71 16.24
N VAL A 689 23.19 20.27 15.10
CA VAL A 689 23.14 21.72 14.83
C VAL A 689 22.49 21.99 13.48
N SER A 690 21.51 22.89 13.42
CA SER A 690 21.02 23.44 12.15
C SER A 690 21.89 24.62 11.71
N TYR A 691 22.30 24.63 10.43
CA TYR A 691 23.02 25.76 9.85
C TYR A 691 22.69 25.96 8.35
N MET A 692 22.45 27.22 7.98
CA MET A 692 22.45 27.79 6.62
C MET A 692 21.45 27.27 5.59
N GLY A 693 21.37 25.96 5.34
CA GLY A 693 20.58 25.38 4.23
C GLY A 693 19.08 25.66 4.30
N PHE A 694 18.57 25.93 5.51
CA PHE A 694 17.17 26.28 5.76
C PHE A 694 17.08 27.56 6.62
N PRO A 695 16.56 28.68 6.10
CA PRO A 695 16.49 29.95 6.84
C PRO A 695 15.23 30.00 7.74
N GLY A 696 15.14 29.07 8.69
CA GLY A 696 14.09 28.96 9.70
C GLY A 696 14.39 27.86 10.74
N THR A 697 13.45 27.59 11.64
CA THR A 697 13.55 26.50 12.63
C THR A 697 13.23 25.14 12.02
N THR A 698 14.01 24.11 12.38
CA THR A 698 13.70 22.70 12.12
C THR A 698 12.50 22.20 12.94
N GLY A 699 12.11 22.90 14.02
CA GLY A 699 11.05 22.47 14.93
C GLY A 699 11.35 21.16 15.67
N ALA A 700 12.55 20.61 15.51
CA ALA A 700 12.95 19.32 16.03
C ALA A 700 13.40 19.41 17.50
N THR A 701 13.03 18.40 18.29
CA THR A 701 13.53 18.18 19.66
C THR A 701 14.90 17.50 19.69
N TYR A 702 15.38 17.00 18.54
CA TYR A 702 16.65 16.31 18.35
C TYR A 702 17.72 17.19 17.68
N ILE A 703 17.45 18.48 17.44
CA ILE A 703 18.45 19.47 17.00
C ILE A 703 18.63 20.47 18.14
N ASP A 704 19.82 20.50 18.72
CA ASP A 704 20.14 21.25 19.93
C ASP A 704 20.29 22.75 19.67
N TYR A 705 20.96 23.11 18.57
CA TYR A 705 21.40 24.48 18.28
C TYR A 705 21.03 24.92 16.86
N LEU A 706 20.81 26.23 16.69
CA LEU A 706 20.68 26.90 15.40
C LEU A 706 21.77 27.98 15.32
N VAL A 707 22.68 27.84 14.36
CA VAL A 707 23.73 28.85 14.11
C VAL A 707 23.16 29.98 13.25
N THR A 708 23.12 31.17 13.84
CA THR A 708 22.48 32.38 13.32
C THR A 708 23.25 33.61 13.85
N ASP A 709 22.71 34.82 13.73
CA ASP A 709 23.28 36.04 14.30
C ASP A 709 22.22 36.88 15.02
N GLU A 710 22.69 37.90 15.74
CA GLU A 710 21.86 38.74 16.59
C GLU A 710 20.86 39.62 15.82
N PHE A 711 21.15 39.95 14.56
CA PHE A 711 20.21 40.73 13.73
C PHE A 711 19.15 39.82 13.11
N VAL A 712 19.52 38.64 12.63
CA VAL A 712 18.61 37.68 11.99
C VAL A 712 17.69 37.01 13.01
N SER A 713 18.23 36.58 14.16
CA SER A 713 17.48 35.87 15.20
C SER A 713 17.73 36.49 16.60
N PRO A 714 17.34 37.76 16.85
CA PRO A 714 17.49 38.38 18.15
C PRO A 714 16.70 37.61 19.22
N LEU A 715 17.22 37.52 20.45
CA LEU A 715 16.67 36.64 21.49
C LEU A 715 15.21 36.95 21.89
N ARG A 716 14.70 38.15 21.59
CA ARG A 716 13.26 38.48 21.73
C ARG A 716 12.34 37.56 20.89
N TYR A 717 12.84 37.06 19.76
CA TYR A 717 12.16 36.09 18.90
C TYR A 717 12.61 34.64 19.17
N ALA A 718 13.34 34.35 20.26
CA ALA A 718 13.76 32.97 20.57
C ALA A 718 12.58 31.98 20.74
N HIS A 719 11.36 32.49 20.98
CA HIS A 719 10.14 31.69 21.10
C HIS A 719 9.61 31.10 19.78
N ILE A 720 10.08 31.57 18.60
CA ILE A 720 9.69 31.01 17.29
C ILE A 720 10.65 29.94 16.76
N TYR A 721 11.57 29.44 17.61
CA TYR A 721 12.54 28.40 17.29
C TYR A 721 12.46 27.26 18.32
N SER A 722 12.67 26.01 17.92
CA SER A 722 12.86 24.90 18.87
C SER A 722 14.30 24.86 19.40
N GLU A 723 15.26 25.22 18.55
CA GLU A 723 16.69 25.14 18.80
C GLU A 723 17.22 26.25 19.70
N LYS A 724 18.40 26.03 20.27
CA LYS A 724 19.14 27.08 20.94
C LYS A 724 19.93 27.91 19.94
N ILE A 725 19.41 29.11 19.71
CA ILE A 725 20.08 30.19 18.99
C ILE A 725 21.52 30.36 19.49
N VAL A 726 22.47 30.24 18.57
CA VAL A 726 23.87 30.59 18.72
C VAL A 726 24.16 31.77 17.80
N HIS A 727 24.59 32.90 18.37
CA HIS A 727 24.94 34.09 17.57
C HIS A 727 26.42 34.08 17.19
N LEU A 728 26.73 34.05 15.89
CA LEU A 728 28.06 34.37 15.38
C LEU A 728 28.27 35.91 15.33
N PRO A 729 29.52 36.40 15.36
CA PRO A 729 29.83 37.81 15.17
C PRO A 729 29.55 38.26 13.73
N HIS A 730 29.05 39.50 13.59
CA HIS A 730 28.77 40.20 12.33
C HIS A 730 27.66 39.60 11.45
N CYS A 731 27.79 38.35 11.00
CA CYS A 731 26.80 37.66 10.17
C CYS A 731 26.91 36.14 10.33
N TYR A 732 25.78 35.45 10.32
CA TYR A 732 25.75 33.98 10.28
C TYR A 732 26.05 33.40 8.88
N PHE A 733 25.79 34.19 7.85
CA PHE A 733 25.85 33.76 6.45
C PHE A 733 27.30 33.89 5.95
N VAL A 734 27.91 32.78 5.54
CA VAL A 734 29.31 32.73 5.07
C VAL A 734 29.39 32.87 3.54
N ASN A 735 30.39 33.59 3.04
CA ASN A 735 30.53 33.92 1.61
C ASN A 735 31.96 33.67 1.11
N ASP A 736 32.20 32.56 0.42
CA ASP A 736 33.54 32.20 -0.10
C ASP A 736 33.99 32.97 -1.37
N TYR A 737 33.34 34.08 -1.70
CA TYR A 737 33.52 34.79 -2.98
C TYR A 737 34.89 35.47 -3.11
N LYS A 738 35.56 35.77 -2.00
CA LYS A 738 36.94 36.31 -1.99
C LYS A 738 37.97 35.27 -2.46
N GLN A 739 37.63 33.98 -2.37
CA GLN A 739 38.43 32.83 -2.77
C GLN A 739 37.99 32.32 -4.14
N LYS A 740 36.67 32.27 -4.40
CA LYS A 740 36.08 31.59 -5.56
C LYS A 740 35.63 32.50 -6.70
N ASN A 741 35.36 33.77 -6.42
CA ASN A 741 34.76 34.70 -7.36
C ASN A 741 35.51 36.04 -7.41
N LEU A 742 36.83 36.03 -7.19
CA LEU A 742 37.67 37.23 -7.33
C LEU A 742 37.84 37.63 -8.81
N ASP A 743 37.74 36.65 -9.73
CA ASP A 743 37.76 36.83 -11.19
C ASP A 743 36.60 37.72 -11.71
N VAL A 744 35.47 37.77 -11.00
CA VAL A 744 34.31 38.60 -11.38
C VAL A 744 34.59 40.11 -11.20
N LEU A 745 35.70 40.45 -10.53
CA LEU A 745 36.15 41.82 -10.28
C LEU A 745 37.27 42.26 -11.24
N ASP A 746 37.71 41.39 -12.17
CA ASP A 746 38.76 41.71 -13.14
C ASP A 746 38.30 42.84 -14.09
N PRO A 747 38.97 44.02 -14.11
CA PRO A 747 38.60 45.13 -14.96
C PRO A 747 38.75 44.86 -16.46
N ASN A 748 39.43 43.79 -16.88
CA ASN A 748 39.54 43.39 -18.29
C ASN A 748 38.24 42.76 -18.84
N PHE A 749 37.38 42.20 -17.97
CA PHE A 749 36.14 41.52 -18.34
C PHE A 749 34.89 42.36 -17.99
N GLN A 750 34.90 43.63 -18.40
CA GLN A 750 33.78 44.55 -18.23
C GLN A 750 32.72 44.38 -19.32
N HIS A 751 31.55 43.89 -18.92
CA HIS A 751 30.34 43.87 -19.73
C HIS A 751 29.69 45.27 -19.78
N LYS A 752 28.76 45.46 -20.72
CA LYS A 752 27.97 46.68 -20.91
C LYS A 752 26.48 46.39 -20.67
N ARG A 753 25.66 47.43 -20.46
CA ARG A 753 24.21 47.26 -20.33
C ARG A 753 23.61 46.73 -21.64
N SER A 754 24.10 47.26 -22.76
CA SER A 754 23.78 46.81 -24.12
C SER A 754 23.95 45.29 -24.34
N ASP A 755 24.92 44.62 -23.70
CA ASP A 755 25.16 43.17 -23.85
C ASP A 755 23.98 42.30 -23.36
N TYR A 756 23.16 42.84 -22.45
CA TYR A 756 21.95 42.18 -21.90
C TYR A 756 20.65 42.86 -22.35
N GLY A 757 20.70 43.75 -23.36
CA GLY A 757 19.55 44.54 -23.82
C GLY A 757 19.10 45.62 -22.83
N LEU A 758 19.95 46.02 -21.87
CA LEU A 758 19.64 47.03 -20.86
C LEU A 758 19.93 48.45 -21.37
N PRO A 759 19.13 49.46 -20.96
CA PRO A 759 19.30 50.83 -21.40
C PRO A 759 20.46 51.54 -20.70
N GLU A 760 21.46 51.97 -21.48
CA GLU A 760 22.63 52.71 -20.97
C GLU A 760 22.21 53.98 -20.18
N GLY A 761 21.30 54.80 -20.72
CA GLY A 761 20.93 56.12 -20.19
C GLY A 761 19.80 56.19 -19.15
N LYS A 762 19.30 55.05 -18.65
CA LYS A 762 18.24 55.01 -17.61
C LYS A 762 18.80 54.63 -16.24
N PHE A 763 18.05 54.91 -15.18
CA PHE A 763 18.27 54.29 -13.87
C PHE A 763 17.83 52.81 -13.90
N ILE A 764 18.65 51.88 -13.42
CA ILE A 764 18.31 50.46 -13.35
C ILE A 764 18.13 50.05 -11.88
N PHE A 765 16.87 49.93 -11.45
CA PHE A 765 16.53 49.12 -10.28
C PHE A 765 16.64 47.63 -10.66
N ALA A 766 17.06 46.78 -9.74
CA ALA A 766 17.18 45.34 -10.00
C ALA A 766 16.62 44.48 -8.86
N CYS A 767 16.00 43.34 -9.20
CA CYS A 767 15.75 42.27 -8.26
C CYS A 767 15.92 40.90 -8.94
N PHE A 768 16.98 40.18 -8.55
CA PHE A 768 17.31 38.87 -9.13
C PHE A 768 16.84 37.68 -8.27
N ASN A 769 15.93 37.93 -7.31
CA ASN A 769 15.25 36.87 -6.59
C ASN A 769 14.33 36.06 -7.53
N GLN A 770 14.12 34.79 -7.21
CA GLN A 770 13.06 33.99 -7.87
C GLN A 770 11.69 34.58 -7.56
N LEU A 771 10.77 34.52 -8.53
CA LEU A 771 9.53 35.30 -8.49
C LEU A 771 8.59 34.93 -7.33
N TYR A 772 8.70 33.71 -6.77
CA TYR A 772 7.93 33.30 -5.58
C TYR A 772 8.15 34.16 -4.33
N LYS A 773 9.25 34.93 -4.27
CA LYS A 773 9.56 35.86 -3.17
C LYS A 773 8.84 37.21 -3.29
N MET A 774 8.22 37.49 -4.44
CA MET A 774 7.48 38.72 -4.70
C MET A 774 6.00 38.54 -4.38
N ASP A 775 5.36 39.61 -3.91
CA ASP A 775 3.94 39.66 -3.59
C ASP A 775 3.35 41.02 -4.00
N PRO A 776 2.02 41.21 -3.93
CA PRO A 776 1.38 42.46 -4.32
C PRO A 776 1.90 43.69 -3.59
N GLU A 777 2.24 43.63 -2.29
CA GLU A 777 2.66 44.82 -1.53
C GLU A 777 3.98 45.37 -2.06
N ILE A 778 5.03 44.53 -2.10
CA ILE A 778 6.35 44.94 -2.57
C ILE A 778 6.34 45.35 -4.05
N PHE A 779 5.59 44.64 -4.89
CA PHE A 779 5.55 44.93 -6.32
C PHE A 779 4.76 46.24 -6.62
N ASN A 780 3.73 46.56 -5.83
CA ASN A 780 3.06 47.86 -5.90
C ASN A 780 4.00 49.01 -5.49
N THR A 781 4.79 48.84 -4.43
CA THR A 781 5.83 49.82 -4.06
C THR A 781 6.87 50.00 -5.17
N TRP A 782 7.30 48.92 -5.83
CA TRP A 782 8.19 49.04 -7.00
C TRP A 782 7.53 49.78 -8.17
N CYS A 783 6.25 49.54 -8.44
CA CYS A 783 5.49 50.30 -9.44
C CYS A 783 5.43 51.80 -9.08
N ASN A 784 5.27 52.15 -7.80
CA ASN A 784 5.33 53.54 -7.34
C ASN A 784 6.71 54.17 -7.52
N ILE A 785 7.80 53.45 -7.21
CA ILE A 785 9.18 53.90 -7.45
C ILE A 785 9.37 54.22 -8.94
N LEU A 786 8.92 53.33 -9.85
CA LEU A 786 9.03 53.53 -11.30
C LEU A 786 8.21 54.74 -11.81
N LYS A 787 7.03 55.00 -11.23
CA LYS A 787 6.22 56.20 -11.50
C LYS A 787 6.86 57.48 -10.98
N ARG A 788 7.53 57.42 -9.82
CA ARG A 788 8.25 58.54 -9.19
C ARG A 788 9.61 58.83 -9.81
N VAL A 789 10.18 57.87 -10.54
CA VAL A 789 11.47 58.00 -11.25
C VAL A 789 11.27 57.59 -12.73
N PRO A 790 10.60 58.40 -13.57
CA PRO A 790 10.19 57.98 -14.91
C PRO A 790 11.34 57.62 -15.87
N ASN A 791 12.55 58.18 -15.69
CA ASN A 791 13.75 57.76 -16.43
C ASN A 791 14.43 56.53 -15.80
N SER A 792 13.64 55.50 -15.46
CA SER A 792 14.13 54.26 -14.86
C SER A 792 13.50 53.00 -15.46
N VAL A 793 14.12 51.86 -15.17
CA VAL A 793 13.61 50.51 -15.41
C VAL A 793 13.82 49.65 -14.17
N LEU A 794 13.03 48.59 -14.04
CA LEU A 794 13.17 47.49 -13.10
C LEU A 794 13.59 46.24 -13.87
N TRP A 795 14.75 45.70 -13.52
CA TRP A 795 15.36 44.51 -14.12
C TRP A 795 15.16 43.29 -13.21
N LEU A 796 14.46 42.28 -13.73
CA LEU A 796 14.02 41.09 -13.00
C LEU A 796 14.60 39.79 -13.59
N LEU A 797 14.65 38.75 -12.77
CA LEU A 797 15.04 37.40 -13.19
C LEU A 797 13.84 36.66 -13.83
N ARG A 798 14.02 36.11 -15.03
CA ARG A 798 13.03 35.24 -15.69
C ARG A 798 13.05 33.84 -15.08
N PHE A 799 12.56 33.68 -13.85
CA PHE A 799 12.48 32.35 -13.21
C PHE A 799 11.30 32.21 -12.22
N PRO A 800 10.25 31.44 -12.55
CA PRO A 800 9.98 30.78 -13.84
C PRO A 800 9.52 31.75 -14.94
N ALA A 801 9.74 31.41 -16.21
CA ALA A 801 9.37 32.25 -17.35
C ALA A 801 7.87 32.59 -17.43
N ALA A 802 7.01 31.70 -16.93
CA ALA A 802 5.56 31.90 -16.82
C ALA A 802 5.14 33.14 -15.98
N GLY A 803 6.03 33.67 -15.13
CA GLY A 803 5.75 34.87 -14.34
C GLY A 803 5.96 36.20 -15.09
N GLU A 804 6.76 36.23 -16.17
CA GLU A 804 7.09 37.49 -16.85
C GLU A 804 5.85 38.21 -17.39
N MET A 805 4.98 37.50 -18.13
CA MET A 805 3.78 38.11 -18.72
C MET A 805 2.80 38.62 -17.66
N ARG A 806 2.70 37.92 -16.52
CA ARG A 806 1.82 38.31 -15.40
C ARG A 806 2.33 39.57 -14.71
N LEU A 807 3.63 39.63 -14.35
CA LEU A 807 4.23 40.81 -13.74
C LEU A 807 4.25 42.02 -14.70
N ARG A 808 4.43 41.82 -16.01
CA ARG A 808 4.28 42.89 -17.01
C ARG A 808 2.85 43.43 -17.05
N ALA A 809 1.85 42.56 -17.17
CA ALA A 809 0.44 42.97 -17.21
C ALA A 809 0.02 43.69 -15.91
N TYR A 810 0.46 43.19 -14.76
CA TYR A 810 0.20 43.81 -13.46
C TYR A 810 0.87 45.18 -13.34
N ALA A 811 2.14 45.33 -13.74
CA ALA A 811 2.83 46.62 -13.73
C ALA A 811 2.13 47.67 -14.60
N VAL A 812 1.67 47.27 -15.80
CA VAL A 812 0.89 48.14 -16.70
C VAL A 812 -0.45 48.54 -16.07
N ALA A 813 -1.16 47.61 -15.42
CA ALA A 813 -2.38 47.92 -14.66
C ALA A 813 -2.12 48.89 -13.49
N GLN A 814 -0.92 48.88 -12.91
CA GLN A 814 -0.49 49.84 -11.87
C GLN A 814 0.08 51.17 -12.43
N GLY A 815 0.02 51.39 -13.74
CA GLY A 815 0.41 52.64 -14.42
C GLY A 815 1.90 52.74 -14.80
N VAL A 816 2.63 51.64 -14.81
CA VAL A 816 4.04 51.57 -15.27
C VAL A 816 4.09 51.35 -16.78
N GLN A 817 5.04 51.98 -17.50
CA GLN A 817 5.16 51.75 -18.94
C GLN A 817 5.81 50.38 -19.24
N PRO A 818 5.39 49.64 -20.29
CA PRO A 818 5.88 48.28 -20.57
C PRO A 818 7.42 48.17 -20.67
N GLU A 819 8.07 49.21 -21.20
CA GLU A 819 9.51 49.32 -21.43
C GLU A 819 10.29 49.71 -20.15
N GLN A 820 9.60 49.90 -19.03
CA GLN A 820 10.23 50.01 -17.71
C GLN A 820 10.44 48.65 -17.05
N ILE A 821 9.86 47.56 -17.56
CA ILE A 821 10.07 46.21 -17.02
C ILE A 821 10.98 45.42 -17.96
N ILE A 822 12.10 44.90 -17.46
CA ILE A 822 13.06 44.11 -18.24
C ILE A 822 13.29 42.76 -17.54
N PHE A 823 13.33 41.68 -18.31
CA PHE A 823 13.60 40.33 -17.81
C PHE A 823 14.78 39.70 -18.56
N THR A 824 15.70 39.09 -17.81
CA THR A 824 16.77 38.26 -18.36
C THR A 824 16.77 36.87 -17.71
N ASP A 825 17.22 35.87 -18.46
CA ASP A 825 17.30 34.48 -18.02
C ASP A 825 18.30 34.27 -16.86
N VAL A 826 18.23 33.07 -16.26
CA VAL A 826 19.23 32.58 -15.30
C VAL A 826 20.58 32.49 -16.01
N ALA A 827 21.63 33.04 -15.38
CA ALA A 827 23.00 32.97 -15.88
C ALA A 827 23.85 32.02 -15.00
N MET A 828 25.02 31.61 -15.52
CA MET A 828 26.04 30.93 -14.72
C MET A 828 26.51 31.83 -13.57
N LYS A 829 27.04 31.25 -12.49
CA LYS A 829 27.31 31.97 -11.22
C LYS A 829 28.16 33.23 -11.40
N ASN A 830 29.33 33.12 -12.03
CA ASN A 830 30.24 34.25 -12.24
C ASN A 830 29.62 35.32 -13.14
N GLU A 831 28.87 34.91 -14.16
CA GLU A 831 28.13 35.79 -15.08
C GLU A 831 26.99 36.55 -14.38
N HIS A 832 26.26 35.87 -13.48
CA HIS A 832 25.22 36.48 -12.66
C HIS A 832 25.80 37.58 -11.76
N ILE A 833 26.95 37.33 -11.14
CA ILE A 833 27.66 38.32 -10.32
C ILE A 833 28.16 39.48 -11.19
N ARG A 834 28.88 39.20 -12.29
CA ARG A 834 29.40 40.24 -13.21
C ARG A 834 28.29 41.18 -13.70
N ARG A 835 27.21 40.63 -14.26
CA ARG A 835 26.09 41.44 -14.80
C ARG A 835 25.37 42.26 -13.73
N SER A 836 25.39 41.83 -12.46
CA SER A 836 24.79 42.57 -11.36
C SER A 836 25.43 43.94 -11.12
N ALA A 837 26.71 44.11 -11.47
CA ALA A 837 27.42 45.39 -11.35
C ALA A 837 26.91 46.49 -12.33
N LEU A 838 26.04 46.14 -13.28
CA LEU A 838 25.47 47.06 -14.28
C LEU A 838 24.19 47.76 -13.81
N ALA A 839 23.53 47.23 -12.77
CA ALA A 839 22.39 47.88 -12.13
C ALA A 839 22.86 49.08 -11.28
N ASP A 840 21.92 49.97 -10.93
CA ASP A 840 22.19 51.13 -10.08
C ASP A 840 21.82 50.88 -8.61
N LEU A 841 20.72 50.17 -8.34
CA LEU A 841 20.25 49.84 -6.98
C LEU A 841 19.46 48.52 -6.95
N PHE A 842 19.76 47.64 -6.00
CA PHE A 842 18.98 46.42 -5.75
C PHE A 842 17.79 46.70 -4.83
N LEU A 843 16.64 46.12 -5.17
CA LEU A 843 15.40 46.18 -4.41
C LEU A 843 15.08 44.79 -3.83
N ASP A 844 15.21 44.63 -2.51
CA ASP A 844 14.98 43.36 -1.83
C ASP A 844 13.48 43.09 -1.55
N THR A 845 13.12 41.82 -1.41
CA THR A 845 11.76 41.33 -1.13
C THR A 845 11.55 41.08 0.38
N PRO A 846 10.65 41.81 1.07
CA PRO A 846 10.52 41.71 2.53
C PRO A 846 10.04 40.35 3.05
N LEU A 847 9.06 39.70 2.38
CA LEU A 847 8.49 38.41 2.83
C LEU A 847 9.48 37.23 2.75
N CYS A 848 10.53 37.34 1.93
CA CYS A 848 11.67 36.43 1.90
C CYS A 848 12.83 37.14 1.19
N ASN A 849 13.90 37.49 1.90
CA ASN A 849 14.96 38.32 1.32
C ASN A 849 15.79 37.62 0.24
N ALA A 850 16.58 38.41 -0.48
CA ALA A 850 17.79 38.01 -1.16
C ALA A 850 18.80 37.43 -0.14
N HIS A 851 19.08 36.13 -0.22
CA HIS A 851 20.06 35.43 0.62
C HIS A 851 21.38 35.34 -0.18
N THR A 852 21.61 34.25 -0.92
CA THR A 852 22.70 34.14 -1.91
C THR A 852 22.66 35.28 -2.95
N THR A 853 21.47 35.69 -3.40
CA THR A 853 21.34 36.84 -4.31
C THR A 853 21.81 38.15 -3.65
N GLY A 854 21.67 38.28 -2.33
CA GLY A 854 22.13 39.44 -1.57
C GLY A 854 23.65 39.46 -1.44
N THR A 855 24.28 38.29 -1.29
CA THR A 855 25.75 38.17 -1.29
C THR A 855 26.33 38.42 -2.67
N ASP A 856 25.68 37.94 -3.73
CA ASP A 856 26.08 38.16 -5.14
C ASP A 856 26.15 39.64 -5.49
N ILE A 857 25.09 40.39 -5.20
CA ILE A 857 25.00 41.80 -5.54
C ILE A 857 25.91 42.68 -4.67
N LEU A 858 26.07 42.36 -3.38
CA LEU A 858 27.00 43.10 -2.50
C LEU A 858 28.46 42.85 -2.88
N TRP A 859 28.80 41.64 -3.37
CA TRP A 859 30.15 41.34 -3.89
C TRP A 859 30.43 42.07 -5.20
N ALA A 860 29.47 42.10 -6.13
CA ALA A 860 29.53 42.94 -7.34
C ALA A 860 29.69 44.45 -6.99
N GLY A 861 29.22 44.85 -5.81
CA GLY A 861 29.27 46.22 -5.30
C GLY A 861 28.04 47.05 -5.68
N LEU A 862 26.90 46.40 -5.84
CA LEU A 862 25.58 47.01 -6.03
C LEU A 862 24.94 47.25 -4.65
N PRO A 863 24.59 48.49 -4.28
CA PRO A 863 23.86 48.76 -3.04
C PRO A 863 22.44 48.16 -3.05
N MET A 864 21.90 47.88 -1.88
CA MET A 864 20.58 47.25 -1.70
C MET A 864 19.69 48.07 -0.77
N ILE A 865 18.37 48.01 -0.95
CA ILE A 865 17.38 48.40 0.06
C ILE A 865 16.64 47.16 0.55
N THR A 866 16.56 46.97 1.88
CA THR A 866 15.87 45.85 2.52
C THR A 866 15.09 46.27 3.78
N LEU A 867 13.91 45.67 3.97
CA LEU A 867 13.01 45.87 5.10
C LEU A 867 12.97 44.59 5.96
N PRO A 868 13.54 44.59 7.17
CA PRO A 868 13.63 43.41 8.01
C PRO A 868 12.35 43.19 8.83
N LEU A 869 11.59 42.13 8.54
CA LEU A 869 10.38 41.74 9.28
C LEU A 869 10.72 40.81 10.47
N GLU A 870 9.86 39.86 10.84
CA GLU A 870 10.03 39.03 12.05
C GLU A 870 10.75 37.69 11.82
N LYS A 871 10.37 36.94 10.77
CA LYS A 871 10.88 35.59 10.49
C LYS A 871 12.36 35.63 10.05
N MET A 872 13.16 34.63 10.39
CA MET A 872 14.57 34.49 9.98
C MET A 872 14.86 34.91 8.53
N ALA A 873 14.19 34.29 7.55
CA ALA A 873 14.35 34.58 6.12
C ALA A 873 13.98 36.01 5.66
N THR A 874 13.25 36.79 6.49
CA THR A 874 12.89 38.19 6.25
C THR A 874 13.91 39.18 6.81
N ARG A 875 14.95 38.69 7.49
CA ARG A 875 15.97 39.50 8.18
C ARG A 875 17.41 39.28 7.68
N VAL A 876 17.64 38.27 6.83
CA VAL A 876 18.97 37.90 6.32
C VAL A 876 19.64 39.05 5.58
N ALA A 877 18.96 39.71 4.64
CA ALA A 877 19.59 40.77 3.82
C ALA A 877 20.06 41.96 4.68
N GLY A 878 19.36 42.30 5.76
CA GLY A 878 19.80 43.33 6.70
C GLY A 878 21.08 42.94 7.45
N SER A 879 21.25 41.66 7.79
CA SER A 879 22.52 41.16 8.37
C SER A 879 23.67 41.21 7.36
N LEU A 880 23.42 40.82 6.09
CA LEU A 880 24.41 41.00 5.01
C LEU A 880 24.82 42.48 4.89
N CYS A 881 23.84 43.39 4.84
CA CYS A 881 24.08 44.84 4.79
C CYS A 881 24.90 45.35 5.99
N LEU A 882 24.59 44.93 7.22
CA LEU A 882 25.36 45.31 8.41
C LEU A 882 26.80 44.80 8.37
N ALA A 883 27.03 43.56 7.90
CA ALA A 883 28.36 42.96 7.82
C ALA A 883 29.26 43.56 6.72
N THR A 884 28.74 44.42 5.85
CA THR A 884 29.56 45.32 5.00
C THR A 884 30.13 46.53 5.77
N GLY A 885 29.56 46.87 6.93
CA GLY A 885 29.81 48.12 7.64
C GLY A 885 28.99 49.33 7.13
N LEU A 886 28.05 49.12 6.21
CA LEU A 886 27.25 50.18 5.55
C LEU A 886 25.74 49.99 5.73
N GLY A 887 25.32 49.23 6.74
CA GLY A 887 23.92 48.82 6.95
C GLY A 887 22.93 49.98 7.04
N ASP A 888 23.28 51.09 7.71
CA ASP A 888 22.40 52.25 7.91
C ASP A 888 22.01 52.94 6.59
N GLU A 889 22.86 52.86 5.56
CA GLU A 889 22.57 53.41 4.23
C GLU A 889 21.64 52.49 3.40
N MET A 890 21.44 51.24 3.82
CA MET A 890 20.73 50.18 3.06
C MET A 890 19.46 49.64 3.75
N ILE A 891 19.41 49.63 5.09
CA ILE A 891 18.24 49.14 5.84
C ILE A 891 17.20 50.25 5.98
N VAL A 892 15.92 49.87 6.03
CA VAL A 892 14.76 50.74 6.28
C VAL A 892 13.82 50.13 7.32
N SER A 893 12.98 50.94 7.96
CA SER A 893 12.08 50.56 9.05
C SER A 893 10.62 50.30 8.64
N SER A 894 10.21 50.71 7.43
CA SER A 894 8.84 50.55 6.93
C SER A 894 8.79 50.51 5.40
N MET A 895 7.68 50.02 4.83
CA MET A 895 7.44 50.06 3.37
C MET A 895 7.39 51.49 2.80
N LYS A 896 6.94 52.47 3.60
CA LYS A 896 7.03 53.89 3.22
C LYS A 896 8.49 54.35 3.13
N GLU A 897 9.31 54.04 4.14
CA GLU A 897 10.73 54.38 4.11
C GLU A 897 11.47 53.65 2.97
N TYR A 898 11.09 52.41 2.65
CA TYR A 898 11.59 51.68 1.47
C TYR A 898 11.39 52.49 0.18
N GLU A 899 10.15 52.96 -0.06
CA GLU A 899 9.84 53.76 -1.25
C GLU A 899 10.64 55.09 -1.28
N GLU A 900 10.67 55.82 -0.16
CA GLU A 900 11.41 57.09 -0.06
C GLU A 900 12.92 56.91 -0.22
N LYS A 901 13.51 55.87 0.39
CA LYS A 901 14.96 55.57 0.30
C LYS A 901 15.35 55.22 -1.13
N ALA A 902 14.52 54.44 -1.84
CA ALA A 902 14.75 54.07 -3.24
C ALA A 902 14.69 55.28 -4.18
N VAL A 903 13.63 56.09 -4.06
CA VAL A 903 13.47 57.31 -4.88
C VAL A 903 14.55 58.35 -4.54
N SER A 904 14.91 58.51 -3.26
CA SER A 904 15.97 59.42 -2.82
C SER A 904 17.34 59.06 -3.40
N LEU A 905 17.74 57.78 -3.36
CA LEU A 905 18.99 57.32 -3.95
C LEU A 905 18.97 57.42 -5.49
N ALA A 906 17.82 57.15 -6.12
CA ALA A 906 17.71 57.20 -7.57
C ALA A 906 17.80 58.62 -8.16
N LEU A 907 17.22 59.60 -7.46
CA LEU A 907 17.30 61.02 -7.83
C LEU A 907 18.62 61.67 -7.38
N ASN A 908 19.25 61.19 -6.31
CA ASN A 908 20.54 61.69 -5.82
C ASN A 908 21.72 60.79 -6.26
N ARG A 909 22.03 60.85 -7.56
CA ARG A 909 23.14 60.09 -8.18
C ARG A 909 24.49 60.24 -7.44
N PRO A 910 24.94 61.43 -6.98
CA PRO A 910 26.18 61.56 -6.21
C PRO A 910 26.18 60.77 -4.89
N LYS A 911 25.07 60.78 -4.14
CA LYS A 911 24.94 60.00 -2.90
C LYS A 911 25.00 58.50 -3.17
N LEU A 912 24.28 58.01 -4.18
CA LEU A 912 24.32 56.61 -4.57
C LEU A 912 25.73 56.19 -5.03
N GLN A 913 26.40 57.01 -5.85
CA GLN A 913 27.77 56.73 -6.28
C GLN A 913 28.76 56.68 -5.10
N ALA A 914 28.59 57.55 -4.10
CA ALA A 914 29.39 57.49 -2.88
C ALA A 914 29.18 56.17 -2.11
N LEU A 915 27.95 55.71 -1.94
CA LEU A 915 27.62 54.42 -1.32
C LEU A 915 28.21 53.24 -2.12
N THR A 916 28.03 53.23 -3.44
CA THR A 916 28.62 52.25 -4.36
C THR A 916 30.14 52.22 -4.25
N ASN A 917 30.80 53.38 -4.16
CA ASN A 917 32.26 53.46 -4.02
C ASN A 917 32.73 52.95 -2.65
N LYS A 918 32.02 53.28 -1.55
CA LYS A 918 32.30 52.71 -0.22
C LYS A 918 32.19 51.18 -0.25
N LEU A 919 31.08 50.65 -0.76
CA LEU A 919 30.80 49.21 -0.83
C LEU A 919 31.88 48.47 -1.64
N LYS A 920 32.25 49.01 -2.81
CA LYS A 920 33.31 48.46 -3.67
C LYS A 920 34.70 48.49 -3.03
N ALA A 921 34.96 49.41 -2.09
CA ALA A 921 36.21 49.49 -1.33
C ALA A 921 36.23 48.54 -0.12
N VAL A 922 35.15 48.48 0.67
CA VAL A 922 35.14 47.69 1.92
C VAL A 922 35.00 46.18 1.70
N ARG A 923 34.48 45.71 0.55
CA ARG A 923 34.25 44.27 0.31
C ARG A 923 35.47 43.35 0.49
N MET A 924 36.69 43.87 0.37
CA MET A 924 37.92 43.08 0.59
C MET A 924 38.32 42.94 2.07
N THR A 925 37.76 43.76 2.96
CA THR A 925 38.15 43.90 4.38
C THR A 925 36.99 43.80 5.37
N CYS A 926 35.73 43.91 4.92
CA CYS A 926 34.56 43.76 5.76
C CYS A 926 34.32 42.29 6.17
N PRO A 927 33.75 42.02 7.37
CA PRO A 927 33.48 40.66 7.84
C PRO A 927 32.68 39.76 6.88
N LEU A 928 31.79 40.35 6.06
CA LEU A 928 30.92 39.62 5.12
C LEU A 928 31.68 38.73 4.12
N PHE A 929 32.93 39.04 3.80
CA PHE A 929 33.76 38.28 2.84
C PHE A 929 35.11 37.85 3.44
N ASP A 930 35.15 37.63 4.76
CA ASP A 930 36.30 37.08 5.49
C ASP A 930 35.99 35.66 5.98
N THR A 931 35.92 34.71 5.04
CA THR A 931 35.65 33.28 5.29
C THR A 931 36.52 32.72 6.41
N ALA A 932 37.82 33.08 6.45
CA ALA A 932 38.75 32.57 7.44
C ALA A 932 38.46 33.09 8.87
N ARG A 933 38.06 34.37 9.02
CA ARG A 933 37.54 34.89 10.30
C ARG A 933 36.22 34.26 10.69
N TRP A 934 35.34 34.05 9.72
CA TRP A 934 34.05 33.42 9.95
C TRP A 934 34.22 31.96 10.44
N VAL A 935 35.10 31.18 9.84
CA VAL A 935 35.42 29.80 10.28
C VAL A 935 35.96 29.78 11.71
N ARG A 936 36.90 30.67 12.07
CA ARG A 936 37.37 30.78 13.48
C ARG A 936 36.25 31.13 14.47
N ASN A 937 35.21 31.84 14.03
CA ASN A 937 34.04 32.13 14.86
C ASN A 937 33.08 30.93 14.98
N LEU A 938 32.93 30.14 13.91
CA LEU A 938 32.22 28.86 13.95
C LEU A 938 32.93 27.86 14.89
N GLU A 939 34.25 27.77 14.83
CA GLU A 939 35.08 26.92 15.71
C GLU A 939 34.90 27.28 17.19
N ARG A 940 34.96 28.57 17.53
CA ARG A 940 34.64 29.07 18.89
C ARG A 940 33.27 28.61 19.37
N SER A 941 32.28 28.52 18.47
CA SER A 941 30.95 27.97 18.78
C SER A 941 30.99 26.47 19.07
N TYR A 942 31.76 25.69 18.31
CA TYR A 942 31.91 24.24 18.48
C TYR A 942 32.56 23.88 19.82
N PHE A 943 33.66 24.54 20.20
CA PHE A 943 34.24 24.36 21.54
C PHE A 943 33.26 24.81 22.63
N LYS A 944 32.45 25.86 22.43
CA LYS A 944 31.42 26.22 23.41
C LYS A 944 30.35 25.13 23.58
N MET A 945 29.85 24.58 22.48
CA MET A 945 28.85 23.51 22.49
C MET A 945 29.38 22.26 23.20
N TRP A 946 30.60 21.83 22.85
CA TRP A 946 31.23 20.65 23.44
C TRP A 946 31.51 20.81 24.93
N ASN A 947 32.12 21.92 25.34
CA ASN A 947 32.48 22.14 26.74
C ASN A 947 31.23 22.25 27.65
N LEU A 948 30.11 22.78 27.13
CA LEU A 948 28.81 22.75 27.82
C LEU A 948 28.29 21.31 28.00
N HIS A 949 28.41 20.47 26.98
CA HIS A 949 28.05 19.06 27.02
C HIS A 949 28.96 18.27 28.00
N CYS A 950 30.27 18.49 27.98
CA CYS A 950 31.23 17.97 28.96
C CYS A 950 30.88 18.38 30.41
N SER A 951 30.38 19.60 30.59
CA SER A 951 29.91 20.11 31.88
C SER A 951 28.55 19.52 32.34
N GLY A 952 27.95 18.60 31.57
CA GLY A 952 26.61 18.07 31.82
C GLY A 952 25.48 19.10 31.70
N GLN A 953 25.75 20.27 31.10
CA GLN A 953 24.77 21.33 30.92
C GLN A 953 23.87 21.05 29.72
N ARG A 954 22.59 21.40 29.84
CA ARG A 954 21.66 21.36 28.70
C ARG A 954 22.01 22.46 27.69
N PRO A 955 21.68 22.27 26.39
CA PRO A 955 21.79 23.33 25.39
C PRO A 955 21.13 24.63 25.86
N GLN A 956 21.84 25.75 25.67
CA GLN A 956 21.40 27.09 26.05
C GLN A 956 21.83 28.11 25.00
N HIS A 957 21.13 29.26 24.96
CA HIS A 957 21.45 30.34 24.04
C HIS A 957 22.78 30.98 24.41
N PHE A 958 23.65 31.23 23.43
CA PHE A 958 24.88 31.98 23.66
C PHE A 958 25.29 32.80 22.43
N LYS A 959 26.12 33.82 22.67
CA LYS A 959 26.78 34.60 21.63
C LYS A 959 28.25 34.25 21.61
N VAL A 960 28.82 34.12 20.40
CA VAL A 960 30.25 34.04 20.17
C VAL A 960 30.81 35.47 20.21
N THR A 961 31.86 35.68 21.00
CA THR A 961 32.70 36.87 20.95
C THR A 961 34.02 36.54 20.22
N GLU A 962 34.77 37.54 19.79
CA GLU A 962 36.05 37.29 19.11
C GLU A 962 37.24 37.10 20.07
N ASN A 963 36.96 36.74 21.33
CA ASN A 963 37.94 36.50 22.40
C ASN A 963 38.22 35.01 22.61
N ASN A 964 39.45 34.54 22.35
CA ASN A 964 39.81 33.13 22.54
C ASN A 964 39.73 32.66 24.01
N LEU A 965 39.81 33.57 24.99
CA LEU A 965 39.74 33.22 26.42
C LEU A 965 38.33 32.79 26.87
N GLU A 966 37.29 33.09 26.10
CA GLU A 966 35.90 32.72 26.39
C GLU A 966 35.50 31.35 25.80
N TYR A 967 36.35 30.81 24.92
CA TYR A 967 36.17 29.54 24.18
C TYR A 967 37.41 28.64 24.27
N PRO A 968 37.84 28.26 25.49
CA PRO A 968 39.00 27.40 25.72
C PRO A 968 38.85 26.00 25.13
N PHE A 969 39.93 25.43 24.59
CA PHE A 969 39.97 24.08 24.02
C PHE A 969 40.08 22.96 25.08
N ASP A 970 40.25 23.33 26.35
CA ASP A 970 40.78 22.47 27.42
C ASP A 970 39.92 22.43 28.71
N ARG A 971 38.72 23.06 28.72
CA ARG A 971 37.88 23.21 29.93
C ARG A 971 36.44 22.73 29.76
#